data_AF-A0A812RYA2-F1
#
_entry.id   AF-A0A812RYA2-F1
#
_cell.length_a   1.000
_cell.length_b   1.000
_cell.length_c   1.000
_cell.angle_alpha   90.00
_cell.angle_beta   90.00
_cell.angle_gamma   90.00
#
_symmetry.space_group_name_H-M   'P 1'
#
loop_
_entity.id
_entity.type
_entity.pdbx_description
1 polymer ?
#
loop_
_entity_poly.entity_id
_entity_poly.type
_entity_poly.pdbx_seq_one_letter_code
_entity_poly.pdbx_strand_id
1 'polypeptide(L)'
;MAGEEDDALGFFPVQEEKQGSPKQEDEQQDGQDLQDFLRQLSQRPATSRSFSTLLSAPPARLEWDFSVMANRKQILSRMAGRARPGEVCCILGGSGAGKSTLLNVLAGRQLTNRVFRIEGELRVNGRNVEPWRLRPRVAYVMQKDEFFATETPREAILFSARLRLSANHLAELEDKGIHSYISQLLESLGLSGCCDRRIGGASLNGISNGERKRVSIGVELITRPSIVFLDEPTTGLDSFSAWQVMRIVKDLALSGCTVICTIHQPSSEIFAMVDRVICLCHQRAIFQGPAVDLPKWLEESGRHVPRDYNPADYVMFLMETLPKRDVELLCDKGKLSRESSFRPSAEGGAAPHRPLDPSKMRKGFGLQVWCLTQREWRNLRRDSASLKLRFVLTAFLSILFSLVFFNVGEHPVLATLRRKSGGLLQVALAHPRLQRVRRVCMRAFCPDVPILRQQLQREVEYHYKAVVQVGFTAMFSASQPTILSFPLERSVFLREYSSNMYGTLAYFLSKMLVEVPLGAVQAFLALTLSHRCMRFQGDFWEMWATVCLLNACAVSFSLLIGCIVRFPRESGAIGPLVFVPQLLMSGTFIPVQAIPHFLRWMQYISFLQYAVKLLAIVEFRRTDPMLQRVIFRTMEVDPELTKVYIGTLLLMPRALERLSGVVAALTRQTWGVGGCAPLRLSGRMRVSLATPVKAVAPAGANRSVSRPIKGPLLRVAREVTRERLGSEDGHGGHSFGRVPLVQVGRSTVLDEVKSRVTESTPHPAWVAVPITQCPGTGKSHSVCAYQSIGDRKTQEDRYTLVPCLDPTLEVPNSFFGVFDGTVGDFASNAVKDLVVPKLLESPSWKAFRQAHGGLKPAEEERLLTEAFRDMYRWADEALLAHCARHTQHYATCTSVTVLVVGDLLVVGHLGDSRIILAKEEEEGRAGELLGEQLTLDHKPDLDGERRRIEQCGGLVVRLRNHGNKPFIRGGDFMMRKGLGEQPMQLQYSRAFGAKDLKVFGMSCMPDVRVIRMGHSPYKSVRSLVLASDGLWDVISTQEAVRIFQEAAAKNEHPAEALVTSALREQVRLGGRADNITAVTVQFDPH
;
A
#
# COMPACT_ATOMS: atom_id res chain seq x y z
N MET A 1 59.83 59.99 71.08
CA MET A 1 59.85 59.03 69.96
C MET A 1 58.49 58.34 69.98
N ALA A 2 57.40 58.79 69.32
CA ALA A 2 57.16 59.66 68.13
C ALA A 2 57.40 58.97 66.76
N GLY A 3 56.57 59.16 65.72
CA GLY A 3 55.30 59.93 65.64
C GLY A 3 54.78 60.14 64.19
N GLU A 4 53.55 60.68 64.04
CA GLU A 4 52.99 61.41 62.86
C GLU A 4 52.76 60.59 61.54
N GLU A 5 51.87 60.93 60.56
CA GLU A 5 50.87 62.02 60.35
C GLU A 5 49.71 61.61 59.36
N ASP A 6 48.80 62.55 59.02
CA ASP A 6 47.42 62.44 58.40
C ASP A 6 47.36 62.37 56.82
N ASP A 7 46.26 62.55 56.02
CA ASP A 7 44.92 63.20 56.18
C ASP A 7 43.83 62.86 55.08
N ALA A 8 42.53 63.16 55.38
CA ALA A 8 41.32 63.55 54.57
C ALA A 8 40.96 62.97 53.14
N LEU A 9 39.70 62.89 52.62
CA LEU A 9 38.28 63.04 53.09
C LEU A 9 37.26 62.58 51.98
N GLY A 10 36.00 62.20 52.32
CA GLY A 10 34.83 62.24 51.37
C GLY A 10 33.80 61.07 51.40
N PHE A 11 32.48 61.34 51.32
CA PHE A 11 31.36 60.36 51.39
C PHE A 11 30.03 60.90 50.77
N PHE A 12 29.09 60.04 50.30
CA PHE A 12 27.60 60.08 50.48
C PHE A 12 26.85 59.00 49.59
N PRO A 13 25.64 58.48 49.95
CA PRO A 13 25.02 57.27 49.33
C PRO A 13 23.53 57.39 48.85
N VAL A 14 22.98 56.31 48.27
CA VAL A 14 21.53 56.02 47.95
C VAL A 14 21.44 54.57 47.36
N GLN A 15 20.39 53.71 47.47
CA GLN A 15 19.26 53.49 48.40
C GLN A 15 18.65 52.06 48.16
N GLU A 16 17.54 51.65 48.81
CA GLU A 16 16.80 50.38 48.56
C GLU A 16 15.45 50.59 47.84
N GLU A 17 14.96 49.60 47.06
CA GLU A 17 13.54 49.54 46.65
C GLU A 17 13.00 48.12 46.40
N LYS A 18 11.66 47.94 46.36
CA LYS A 18 10.95 46.64 46.42
C LYS A 18 10.27 46.27 45.10
N GLN A 19 10.40 45.01 44.65
CA GLN A 19 9.62 44.50 43.52
C GLN A 19 8.22 44.01 43.92
N GLY A 20 7.22 44.35 43.10
CA GLY A 20 5.85 43.85 43.18
C GLY A 20 5.54 42.76 42.13
N SER A 21 4.47 42.00 42.35
CA SER A 21 4.04 40.89 41.48
C SER A 21 3.36 41.36 40.18
N PRO A 22 3.70 40.78 39.01
CA PRO A 22 2.93 40.96 37.77
C PRO A 22 1.49 40.41 37.86
N LYS A 23 0.62 40.83 36.94
CA LYS A 23 -0.82 40.54 36.94
C LYS A 23 -1.21 39.30 36.12
N GLN A 24 -2.44 38.81 36.36
CA GLN A 24 -3.09 37.71 35.63
C GLN A 24 -3.76 38.12 34.30
N GLU A 25 -3.53 39.34 33.80
CA GLU A 25 -4.28 39.89 32.67
C GLU A 25 -3.75 39.37 31.30
N ASP A 26 -2.43 39.26 31.12
CA ASP A 26 -1.82 38.93 29.82
C ASP A 26 -2.03 37.47 29.36
N GLU A 27 -2.08 36.49 30.27
CA GLU A 27 -2.26 35.07 29.91
C GLU A 27 -3.62 34.76 29.24
N GLN A 28 -4.61 35.65 29.34
CA GLN A 28 -5.91 35.45 28.69
C GLN A 28 -5.91 35.86 27.21
N GLN A 29 -4.93 36.66 26.78
CA GLN A 29 -4.90 37.25 25.43
C GLN A 29 -4.49 36.22 24.37
N ASP A 30 -3.34 35.55 24.53
CA ASP A 30 -2.81 34.55 23.57
C ASP A 30 -3.77 33.38 23.31
N GLY A 31 -4.50 32.96 24.35
CA GLY A 31 -5.49 31.89 24.27
C GLY A 31 -6.76 32.28 23.49
N GLN A 32 -7.04 33.58 23.37
CA GLN A 32 -8.12 34.11 22.53
C GLN A 32 -7.64 34.28 21.09
N ASP A 33 -6.44 34.82 20.86
CA ASP A 33 -5.90 35.04 19.50
C ASP A 33 -5.79 33.76 18.68
N LEU A 34 -5.40 32.62 19.28
CA LEU A 34 -5.39 31.34 18.57
C LEU A 34 -6.81 30.84 18.23
N GLN A 35 -7.79 31.04 19.12
CA GLN A 35 -9.18 30.68 18.86
C GLN A 35 -9.82 31.59 17.82
N ASP A 36 -9.51 32.88 17.82
CA ASP A 36 -10.00 33.83 16.83
C ASP A 36 -9.28 33.70 15.48
N PHE A 37 -8.02 33.26 15.43
CA PHE A 37 -7.38 32.81 14.19
C PHE A 37 -8.04 31.55 13.60
N LEU A 38 -8.38 30.56 14.44
CA LEU A 38 -9.13 29.37 14.00
C LEU A 38 -10.58 29.70 13.58
N ARG A 39 -11.23 30.67 14.24
CA ARG A 39 -12.49 31.25 13.79
C ARG A 39 -12.33 31.97 12.45
N GLN A 40 -11.33 32.83 12.27
CA GLN A 40 -11.08 33.49 10.97
C GLN A 40 -10.81 32.48 9.84
N LEU A 41 -10.10 31.38 10.11
CA LEU A 41 -9.89 30.29 9.13
C LEU A 41 -11.18 29.53 8.78
N SER A 42 -12.12 29.39 9.71
CA SER A 42 -13.43 28.76 9.49
C SER A 42 -14.52 29.73 8.98
N GLN A 43 -14.33 31.04 9.19
CA GLN A 43 -15.24 32.11 8.77
C GLN A 43 -14.83 32.79 7.44
N ARG A 44 -13.62 32.53 6.93
CA ARG A 44 -13.22 32.96 5.57
C ARG A 44 -14.33 32.53 4.59
N PRO A 45 -14.91 33.46 3.81
CA PRO A 45 -16.13 33.21 3.05
C PRO A 45 -15.91 32.06 2.06
N ALA A 46 -16.50 30.91 2.37
CA ALA A 46 -16.33 29.70 1.60
C ALA A 46 -16.84 29.88 0.16
N THR A 47 -16.37 29.01 -0.75
CA THR A 47 -16.95 28.80 -2.08
C THR A 47 -18.35 28.13 -2.02
N SER A 48 -19.06 28.31 -0.91
CA SER A 48 -20.36 27.73 -0.52
C SER A 48 -21.48 27.94 -1.56
N ARG A 49 -21.43 29.02 -2.35
CA ARG A 49 -22.33 29.24 -3.52
C ARG A 49 -22.26 28.10 -4.55
N SER A 50 -21.18 27.32 -4.58
CA SER A 50 -20.98 26.21 -5.51
C SER A 50 -21.82 24.98 -5.14
N PHE A 51 -21.62 24.38 -3.96
CA PHE A 51 -22.37 23.17 -3.56
C PHE A 51 -23.87 23.42 -3.34
N SER A 52 -24.26 24.56 -2.77
CA SER A 52 -25.67 24.94 -2.59
C SER A 52 -26.47 24.98 -3.90
N THR A 53 -25.84 25.39 -5.00
CA THR A 53 -26.45 25.38 -6.34
C THR A 53 -26.52 23.97 -6.95
N LEU A 54 -25.60 23.07 -6.59
CA LEU A 54 -25.48 21.73 -7.17
C LEU A 54 -26.28 20.64 -6.45
N LEU A 55 -26.62 20.85 -5.17
CA LEU A 55 -27.15 19.86 -4.24
C LEU A 55 -28.48 20.32 -3.60
N SER A 56 -29.47 20.63 -4.43
CA SER A 56 -30.84 21.05 -4.04
C SER A 56 -31.69 19.96 -3.37
N ALA A 57 -31.08 18.99 -2.70
CA ALA A 57 -31.76 17.90 -2.02
C ALA A 57 -32.38 18.40 -0.70
N PRO A 58 -33.67 18.13 -0.42
CA PRO A 58 -34.31 18.67 0.77
C PRO A 58 -33.75 18.01 2.05
N PRO A 59 -33.71 18.76 3.17
CA PRO A 59 -33.07 18.35 4.42
C PRO A 59 -33.67 17.07 5.04
N ALA A 60 -32.79 16.21 5.58
CA ALA A 60 -33.16 14.90 6.13
C ALA A 60 -32.46 14.59 7.46
N ARG A 61 -33.01 15.12 8.57
CA ARG A 61 -32.60 14.80 9.95
C ARG A 61 -32.75 13.30 10.20
N LEU A 62 -31.67 12.65 10.62
CA LEU A 62 -31.59 11.23 10.92
C LEU A 62 -31.61 11.03 12.44
N GLU A 63 -32.43 10.11 12.92
CA GLU A 63 -32.54 9.76 14.35
C GLU A 63 -32.62 8.24 14.50
N TRP A 64 -32.08 7.68 15.56
CA TRP A 64 -32.03 6.23 15.74
C TRP A 64 -32.08 5.83 17.21
N ASP A 65 -32.62 4.64 17.47
CA ASP A 65 -32.42 3.88 18.70
C ASP A 65 -32.42 2.39 18.33
N PHE A 66 -31.24 1.75 18.33
CA PHE A 66 -31.15 0.32 18.01
C PHE A 66 -29.97 -0.41 18.67
N SER A 67 -30.11 -1.73 18.71
CA SER A 67 -29.07 -2.69 19.07
C SER A 67 -28.70 -3.55 17.87
N VAL A 68 -27.44 -4.00 17.81
CA VAL A 68 -26.92 -4.88 16.75
C VAL A 68 -26.19 -6.07 17.35
N MET A 69 -26.61 -7.26 16.96
CA MET A 69 -25.92 -8.54 17.19
C MET A 69 -25.35 -9.08 15.87
N ALA A 70 -24.19 -9.73 15.92
CA ALA A 70 -23.62 -10.52 14.83
C ALA A 70 -23.09 -11.86 15.37
N ASN A 71 -23.46 -12.99 14.75
CA ASN A 71 -23.09 -14.34 15.18
C ASN A 71 -23.36 -14.61 16.69
N ARG A 72 -24.51 -14.15 17.20
CA ARG A 72 -24.91 -14.17 18.63
C ARG A 72 -24.03 -13.34 19.59
N LYS A 73 -23.02 -12.62 19.09
CA LYS A 73 -22.26 -11.62 19.87
C LYS A 73 -22.91 -10.25 19.72
N GLN A 74 -23.05 -9.50 20.80
CA GLN A 74 -23.43 -8.09 20.76
C GLN A 74 -22.31 -7.26 20.09
N ILE A 75 -22.67 -6.30 19.23
CA ILE A 75 -21.75 -5.40 18.52
C ILE A 75 -22.08 -3.93 18.82
N LEU A 76 -23.38 -3.60 18.99
CA LEU A 76 -23.87 -2.29 19.43
C LEU A 76 -25.03 -2.49 20.42
N SER A 77 -25.05 -1.76 21.54
CA SER A 77 -25.95 -1.98 22.68
C SER A 77 -26.76 -0.71 22.98
N ARG A 78 -28.03 -0.66 22.54
CA ARG A 78 -28.94 0.52 22.69
C ARG A 78 -28.25 1.83 22.27
N MET A 79 -27.82 1.86 21.02
CA MET A 79 -27.32 3.07 20.40
C MET A 79 -28.51 3.97 20.06
N ALA A 80 -28.79 4.94 20.92
CA ALA A 80 -29.60 6.10 20.57
C ALA A 80 -28.77 7.13 19.79
N GLY A 81 -29.41 8.10 19.14
CA GLY A 81 -28.75 9.29 18.62
C GLY A 81 -29.51 10.07 17.55
N ARG A 82 -28.95 11.22 17.16
CA ARG A 82 -29.47 12.09 16.09
C ARG A 82 -28.35 12.83 15.35
N ALA A 83 -28.55 13.06 14.05
CA ALA A 83 -27.74 13.93 13.19
C ALA A 83 -28.67 14.83 12.36
N ARG A 84 -28.30 16.09 12.14
CA ARG A 84 -29.16 17.09 11.50
C ARG A 84 -28.59 17.61 10.17
N PRO A 85 -29.44 18.20 9.31
CA PRO A 85 -28.99 18.99 8.16
C PRO A 85 -28.19 20.21 8.64
N GLY A 86 -27.13 20.58 7.91
CA GLY A 86 -26.26 21.69 8.30
C GLY A 86 -25.08 21.29 9.21
N GLU A 87 -25.17 20.14 9.89
CA GLU A 87 -24.19 19.67 10.86
C GLU A 87 -23.27 18.56 10.31
N VAL A 88 -21.97 18.65 10.61
CA VAL A 88 -21.01 17.53 10.53
C VAL A 88 -21.04 16.76 11.84
N CYS A 89 -21.51 15.52 11.78
CA CYS A 89 -21.53 14.59 12.91
C CYS A 89 -20.36 13.60 12.83
N CYS A 90 -19.38 13.72 13.73
CA CYS A 90 -18.21 12.81 13.78
C CYS A 90 -18.43 11.67 14.77
N ILE A 91 -18.08 10.45 14.37
CA ILE A 91 -18.08 9.24 15.21
C ILE A 91 -16.62 8.89 15.53
N LEU A 92 -16.22 9.14 16.77
CA LEU A 92 -14.93 8.75 17.35
C LEU A 92 -15.05 7.42 18.09
N GLY A 93 -13.92 6.77 18.33
CA GLY A 93 -13.83 5.55 19.12
C GLY A 93 -12.68 4.65 18.69
N GLY A 94 -12.15 3.86 19.62
CA GLY A 94 -11.02 2.96 19.38
C GLY A 94 -11.24 1.91 18.29
N SER A 95 -10.18 1.18 17.97
CA SER A 95 -10.23 0.08 17.00
C SER A 95 -11.20 -1.03 17.45
N GLY A 96 -12.15 -1.39 16.59
CA GLY A 96 -13.19 -2.39 16.91
C GLY A 96 -14.38 -1.90 17.74
N ALA A 97 -14.43 -0.61 18.14
CA ALA A 97 -15.51 -0.07 18.99
C ALA A 97 -16.92 -0.05 18.36
N GLY A 98 -17.04 -0.34 17.06
CA GLY A 98 -18.32 -0.43 16.33
C GLY A 98 -18.55 0.65 15.28
N LYS A 99 -17.65 1.65 15.14
CA LYS A 99 -17.71 2.80 14.22
C LYS A 99 -18.39 2.48 12.86
N SER A 100 -17.73 1.71 12.01
CA SER A 100 -18.23 1.37 10.66
C SER A 100 -19.43 0.41 10.67
N THR A 101 -19.73 -0.27 11.78
CA THR A 101 -20.98 -1.04 11.93
C THR A 101 -22.17 -0.11 12.12
N LEU A 102 -22.03 0.91 12.98
CA LEU A 102 -23.04 1.97 13.15
C LEU A 102 -23.28 2.66 11.79
N LEU A 103 -22.21 3.06 11.11
CA LEU A 103 -22.29 3.72 9.80
C LEU A 103 -22.99 2.86 8.73
N ASN A 104 -22.66 1.57 8.63
CA ASN A 104 -23.31 0.66 7.66
C ASN A 104 -24.78 0.35 7.98
N VAL A 105 -25.22 0.41 9.24
CA VAL A 105 -26.64 0.26 9.60
C VAL A 105 -27.41 1.55 9.28
N LEU A 106 -26.89 2.71 9.67
CA LEU A 106 -27.51 4.01 9.37
C LEU A 106 -27.65 4.26 7.86
N ALA A 107 -26.66 3.86 7.06
CA ALA A 107 -26.71 3.92 5.60
C ALA A 107 -27.59 2.83 4.95
N GLY A 108 -28.23 1.96 5.74
CA GLY A 108 -29.04 0.86 5.24
C GLY A 108 -28.28 -0.17 4.39
N ARG A 109 -26.95 -0.22 4.52
CA ARG A 109 -26.06 -1.16 3.82
C ARG A 109 -26.11 -2.54 4.47
N GLN A 110 -26.16 -2.57 5.80
CA GLN A 110 -26.40 -3.75 6.62
C GLN A 110 -27.91 -3.91 6.91
N LEU A 111 -28.41 -5.15 6.89
CA LEU A 111 -29.83 -5.49 7.11
C LEU A 111 -29.94 -6.77 7.95
N THR A 112 -31.02 -6.91 8.73
CA THR A 112 -31.30 -8.12 9.52
C THR A 112 -31.38 -9.37 8.66
N ASN A 113 -30.68 -10.43 9.07
CA ASN A 113 -30.55 -11.72 8.40
C ASN A 113 -30.13 -12.81 9.42
N ARG A 114 -29.73 -14.02 8.96
CA ARG A 114 -29.34 -15.12 9.86
C ARG A 114 -28.04 -14.88 10.66
N VAL A 115 -27.17 -14.01 10.18
CA VAL A 115 -25.86 -13.68 10.78
C VAL A 115 -25.94 -12.41 11.61
N PHE A 116 -26.64 -11.38 11.13
CA PHE A 116 -26.79 -10.08 11.79
C PHE A 116 -28.24 -9.83 12.20
N ARG A 117 -28.50 -9.44 13.44
CA ARG A 117 -29.82 -9.06 13.96
C ARG A 117 -29.77 -7.62 14.45
N ILE A 118 -30.55 -6.75 13.82
CA ILE A 118 -30.73 -5.34 14.19
C ILE A 118 -32.12 -5.23 14.83
N GLU A 119 -32.20 -4.56 15.99
CA GLU A 119 -33.43 -4.43 16.78
C GLU A 119 -33.59 -2.99 17.27
N GLY A 120 -34.73 -2.36 17.00
CA GLY A 120 -34.98 -0.95 17.27
C GLY A 120 -35.49 -0.21 16.03
N GLU A 121 -35.38 1.11 16.03
CA GLU A 121 -35.90 1.99 14.97
C GLU A 121 -34.83 2.88 14.35
N LEU A 122 -35.03 3.21 13.07
CA LEU A 122 -34.31 4.27 12.34
C LEU A 122 -35.36 5.25 11.81
N ARG A 123 -35.26 6.53 12.16
CA ARG A 123 -36.22 7.57 11.79
C ARG A 123 -35.57 8.64 10.91
N VAL A 124 -36.32 9.16 9.95
CA VAL A 124 -35.94 10.33 9.14
C VAL A 124 -37.07 11.36 9.21
N ASN A 125 -36.72 12.59 9.57
CA ASN A 125 -37.66 13.69 9.84
C ASN A 125 -38.83 13.24 10.74
N GLY A 126 -38.50 12.56 11.86
CA GLY A 126 -39.44 12.05 12.87
C GLY A 126 -40.17 10.74 12.53
N ARG A 127 -40.15 10.27 11.28
CA ARG A 127 -40.90 9.09 10.81
C ARG A 127 -40.01 7.86 10.75
N ASN A 128 -40.46 6.70 11.26
CA ASN A 128 -39.72 5.43 11.15
C ASN A 128 -39.60 4.99 9.67
N VAL A 129 -38.38 4.64 9.24
CA VAL A 129 -38.04 4.25 7.87
C VAL A 129 -37.10 3.03 7.87
N GLU A 130 -37.62 1.94 7.33
CA GLU A 130 -36.86 0.78 6.85
C GLU A 130 -35.53 1.17 6.16
N PRO A 131 -34.34 0.80 6.69
CA PRO A 131 -33.06 1.34 6.24
C PRO A 131 -32.78 1.17 4.74
N TRP A 132 -33.30 0.10 4.10
CA TRP A 132 -33.14 -0.12 2.66
C TRP A 132 -33.85 0.94 1.79
N ARG A 133 -34.84 1.66 2.33
CA ARG A 133 -35.55 2.77 1.66
C ARG A 133 -34.76 4.07 1.65
N LEU A 134 -33.70 4.19 2.45
CA LEU A 134 -32.86 5.40 2.51
C LEU A 134 -31.83 5.46 1.37
N ARG A 135 -31.41 4.32 0.84
CA ARG A 135 -30.38 4.19 -0.23
C ARG A 135 -30.53 5.16 -1.42
N PRO A 136 -31.74 5.53 -1.91
CA PRO A 136 -31.90 6.55 -2.95
C PRO A 136 -31.41 7.97 -2.61
N ARG A 137 -31.32 8.30 -1.32
CA ARG A 137 -31.04 9.66 -0.81
C ARG A 137 -29.71 9.73 -0.04
N VAL A 138 -28.97 8.62 -0.06
CA VAL A 138 -27.79 8.37 0.75
C VAL A 138 -26.57 8.19 -0.16
N ALA A 139 -25.55 9.02 0.06
CA ALA A 139 -24.20 8.76 -0.41
C ALA A 139 -23.40 8.00 0.67
N TYR A 140 -22.53 7.08 0.26
CA TYR A 140 -21.63 6.37 1.18
C TYR A 140 -20.22 6.30 0.59
N VAL A 141 -19.33 7.16 1.09
CA VAL A 141 -17.90 7.15 0.73
C VAL A 141 -17.21 6.10 1.57
N MET A 142 -16.48 5.20 0.92
CA MET A 142 -15.74 4.12 1.58
C MET A 142 -14.37 4.58 2.08
N GLN A 143 -13.86 3.87 3.09
CA GLN A 143 -12.47 4.01 3.58
C GLN A 143 -11.45 3.87 2.44
N LYS A 144 -11.68 2.95 1.50
CA LYS A 144 -10.80 2.69 0.35
C LYS A 144 -11.35 3.24 -0.96
N ASP A 145 -10.52 4.03 -1.64
CA ASP A 145 -10.86 4.70 -2.90
C ASP A 145 -10.44 3.85 -4.11
N GLU A 146 -11.17 2.76 -4.30
CA GLU A 146 -10.92 1.73 -5.32
C GLU A 146 -11.38 2.20 -6.71
N PHE A 147 -10.43 2.46 -7.62
CA PHE A 147 -10.67 2.97 -8.99
C PHE A 147 -9.81 2.24 -10.03
N PHE A 148 -10.21 2.28 -11.30
CA PHE A 148 -9.34 1.85 -12.40
C PHE A 148 -8.19 2.86 -12.59
N ALA A 149 -6.95 2.40 -12.56
CA ALA A 149 -5.77 3.27 -12.67
C ALA A 149 -5.69 4.06 -14.00
N THR A 150 -6.34 3.56 -15.06
CA THR A 150 -6.40 4.16 -16.41
C THR A 150 -7.59 5.10 -16.66
N GLU A 151 -8.49 5.25 -15.69
CA GLU A 151 -9.66 6.15 -15.70
C GLU A 151 -9.26 7.56 -15.21
N THR A 152 -9.97 8.61 -15.61
CA THR A 152 -9.78 9.99 -15.10
C THR A 152 -10.90 10.36 -14.08
N PRO A 153 -10.69 11.36 -13.21
CA PRO A 153 -11.76 11.87 -12.34
C PRO A 153 -13.05 12.21 -13.07
N ARG A 154 -12.95 12.91 -14.22
CA ARG A 154 -14.10 13.27 -15.06
C ARG A 154 -14.82 12.04 -15.59
N GLU A 155 -14.09 11.02 -16.02
CA GLU A 155 -14.66 9.76 -16.53
C GLU A 155 -15.37 8.96 -15.44
N ALA A 156 -14.78 8.85 -14.25
CA ALA A 156 -15.36 8.09 -13.15
C ALA A 156 -16.67 8.72 -12.66
N ILE A 157 -16.70 10.06 -12.54
CA ILE A 157 -17.91 10.80 -12.20
C ILE A 157 -18.96 10.69 -13.34
N LEU A 158 -18.55 10.80 -14.61
CA LEU A 158 -19.45 10.62 -15.77
C LEU A 158 -20.04 9.20 -15.85
N PHE A 159 -19.27 8.17 -15.52
CA PHE A 159 -19.74 6.79 -15.45
C PHE A 159 -20.80 6.61 -14.35
N SER A 160 -20.53 7.14 -13.15
CA SER A 160 -21.50 7.18 -12.04
C SER A 160 -22.78 7.95 -12.44
N ALA A 161 -22.64 9.12 -13.06
CA ALA A 161 -23.73 9.96 -13.53
C ALA A 161 -24.66 9.23 -14.52
N ARG A 162 -24.10 8.61 -15.56
CA ARG A 162 -24.86 7.88 -16.60
C ARG A 162 -25.69 6.73 -16.05
N LEU A 163 -25.24 6.08 -14.97
CA LEU A 163 -25.89 4.92 -14.38
C LEU A 163 -26.84 5.26 -13.21
N ARG A 164 -26.64 6.38 -12.51
CA ARG A 164 -27.40 6.73 -11.29
C ARG A 164 -28.37 7.91 -11.44
N LEU A 165 -28.15 8.86 -12.35
CA LEU A 165 -29.08 9.99 -12.54
C LEU A 165 -30.42 9.49 -13.10
N SER A 166 -31.54 10.00 -12.58
CA SER A 166 -32.88 9.65 -13.08
C SER A 166 -33.11 10.19 -14.50
N ALA A 167 -34.24 9.85 -15.15
CA ALA A 167 -34.61 10.52 -16.40
C ALA A 167 -34.92 12.01 -16.15
N ASN A 168 -35.68 12.29 -15.09
CA ASN A 168 -36.04 13.65 -14.66
C ASN A 168 -34.79 14.51 -14.37
N HIS A 169 -33.80 13.99 -13.64
CA HIS A 169 -32.56 14.74 -13.36
C HIS A 169 -31.69 14.96 -14.61
N LEU A 170 -31.91 14.22 -15.70
CA LEU A 170 -31.26 14.47 -16.99
C LEU A 170 -32.05 15.51 -17.80
N ALA A 171 -33.38 15.54 -17.68
CA ALA A 171 -34.23 16.58 -18.25
C ALA A 171 -34.00 17.95 -17.57
N GLU A 172 -33.88 17.98 -16.24
CA GLU A 172 -33.41 19.13 -15.44
C GLU A 172 -32.01 19.65 -15.84
N LEU A 173 -31.28 18.93 -16.71
CA LEU A 173 -29.96 19.29 -17.21
C LEU A 173 -29.96 19.58 -18.72
N GLU A 174 -31.12 19.68 -19.39
CA GLU A 174 -31.21 19.82 -20.85
C GLU A 174 -30.48 21.06 -21.40
N ASP A 175 -30.67 22.25 -20.81
CA ASP A 175 -30.07 23.51 -21.30
C ASP A 175 -28.53 23.60 -21.22
N LYS A 176 -27.88 22.79 -20.37
CA LYS A 176 -26.42 22.88 -20.10
C LYS A 176 -25.68 21.55 -20.23
N GLY A 177 -26.40 20.45 -20.30
CA GLY A 177 -25.87 19.10 -20.43
C GLY A 177 -25.18 18.56 -19.18
N ILE A 178 -25.16 17.22 -19.09
CA ILE A 178 -24.50 16.45 -18.02
C ILE A 178 -23.01 16.84 -17.81
N HIS A 179 -22.33 17.31 -18.86
CA HIS A 179 -20.92 17.71 -18.80
C HIS A 179 -20.70 19.03 -18.06
N SER A 180 -21.63 19.99 -18.13
CA SER A 180 -21.53 21.25 -17.37
C SER A 180 -21.67 20.99 -15.87
N TYR A 181 -22.66 20.18 -15.47
CA TYR A 181 -22.87 19.75 -14.07
C TYR A 181 -21.64 19.01 -13.50
N ILE A 182 -21.01 18.13 -14.30
CA ILE A 182 -19.80 17.42 -13.88
C ILE A 182 -18.59 18.37 -13.75
N SER A 183 -18.42 19.34 -14.65
CA SER A 183 -17.35 20.35 -14.52
C SER A 183 -17.55 21.23 -13.28
N GLN A 184 -18.77 21.68 -13.00
CA GLN A 184 -19.08 22.44 -11.78
C GLN A 184 -18.79 21.60 -10.52
N LEU A 185 -19.19 20.33 -10.49
CA LEU A 185 -18.89 19.44 -9.35
C LEU A 185 -17.38 19.20 -9.17
N LEU A 186 -16.62 19.04 -10.26
CA LEU A 186 -15.16 18.95 -10.22
C LEU A 186 -14.53 20.23 -9.67
N GLU A 187 -15.07 21.40 -10.01
CA GLU A 187 -14.65 22.70 -9.51
C GLU A 187 -14.94 22.86 -8.01
N SER A 188 -16.14 22.53 -7.54
CA SER A 188 -16.49 22.54 -6.10
C SER A 188 -15.58 21.62 -5.27
N LEU A 189 -15.14 20.51 -5.86
CA LEU A 189 -14.22 19.55 -5.25
C LEU A 189 -12.74 19.96 -5.35
N GLY A 190 -12.40 21.08 -6.01
CA GLY A 190 -11.01 21.50 -6.22
C GLY A 190 -10.21 20.56 -7.13
N LEU A 191 -10.88 19.88 -8.06
CA LEU A 191 -10.30 18.87 -8.97
C LEU A 191 -10.06 19.40 -10.40
N SER A 192 -10.38 20.65 -10.72
CA SER A 192 -10.27 21.20 -12.08
C SER A 192 -8.88 21.01 -12.71
N GLY A 193 -7.79 21.19 -11.94
CA GLY A 193 -6.42 21.02 -12.43
C GLY A 193 -5.99 19.58 -12.72
N CYS A 194 -6.72 18.57 -12.21
CA CYS A 194 -6.37 17.15 -12.36
C CYS A 194 -7.50 16.31 -12.99
N CYS A 195 -8.62 16.93 -13.37
CA CYS A 195 -9.85 16.23 -13.74
C CYS A 195 -9.75 15.28 -14.94
N ASP A 196 -8.81 15.52 -15.86
CA ASP A 196 -8.51 14.68 -17.03
C ASP A 196 -7.13 13.98 -16.94
N ARG A 197 -6.45 14.08 -15.79
CA ARG A 197 -5.28 13.26 -15.45
C ARG A 197 -5.74 11.86 -15.06
N ARG A 198 -4.92 10.83 -15.32
CA ARG A 198 -5.23 9.45 -14.90
C ARG A 198 -5.21 9.35 -13.37
N ILE A 199 -6.16 8.61 -12.79
CA ILE A 199 -6.22 8.40 -11.33
C ILE A 199 -4.98 7.63 -10.84
N GLY A 200 -4.47 6.67 -11.63
CA GLY A 200 -3.26 5.91 -11.30
C GLY A 200 -3.43 4.90 -10.16
N GLY A 201 -2.36 4.17 -9.87
CA GLY A 201 -2.30 3.10 -8.86
C GLY A 201 -0.87 2.58 -8.67
N ALA A 202 -0.71 1.43 -8.01
CA ALA A 202 0.59 0.90 -7.56
C ALA A 202 1.66 0.65 -8.64
N SER A 203 1.33 0.78 -9.93
CA SER A 203 2.27 0.65 -11.06
C SER A 203 2.06 1.71 -12.14
N LEU A 204 1.32 2.79 -11.83
CA LEU A 204 1.02 3.87 -12.78
C LEU A 204 0.83 5.20 -12.03
N ASN A 205 1.72 6.16 -12.28
CA ASN A 205 1.65 7.51 -11.72
C ASN A 205 0.30 8.18 -12.08
N GLY A 206 -0.26 8.95 -11.14
CA GLY A 206 -1.61 9.51 -11.29
C GLY A 206 -1.82 10.80 -10.48
N ILE A 207 -2.96 10.86 -9.79
CA ILE A 207 -3.35 11.94 -8.86
C ILE A 207 -2.98 11.59 -7.41
N SER A 208 -2.91 12.57 -6.51
CA SER A 208 -2.59 12.37 -5.10
C SER A 208 -3.68 11.60 -4.34
N ASN A 209 -3.38 11.11 -3.14
CA ASN A 209 -4.39 10.44 -2.30
C ASN A 209 -5.52 11.40 -1.89
N GLY A 210 -5.19 12.67 -1.57
CA GLY A 210 -6.19 13.70 -1.27
C GLY A 210 -7.10 13.98 -2.46
N GLU A 211 -6.54 14.10 -3.67
CA GLU A 211 -7.32 14.20 -4.91
C GLU A 211 -8.21 12.98 -5.10
N ARG A 212 -7.66 11.76 -4.98
CA ARG A 212 -8.39 10.49 -5.11
C ARG A 212 -9.57 10.38 -4.14
N LYS A 213 -9.41 10.79 -2.88
CA LYS A 213 -10.49 10.83 -1.89
C LYS A 213 -11.59 11.82 -2.31
N ARG A 214 -11.24 12.98 -2.87
CA ARG A 214 -12.20 13.94 -3.43
C ARG A 214 -12.93 13.40 -4.67
N VAL A 215 -12.29 12.62 -5.53
CA VAL A 215 -12.98 11.88 -6.62
C VAL A 215 -14.00 10.89 -6.05
N SER A 216 -13.62 10.16 -4.98
CA SER A 216 -14.49 9.21 -4.27
C SER A 216 -15.76 9.89 -3.73
N ILE A 217 -15.62 11.08 -3.14
CA ILE A 217 -16.72 11.94 -2.71
C ILE A 217 -17.59 12.36 -3.92
N GLY A 218 -16.99 12.90 -4.99
CA GLY A 218 -17.72 13.35 -6.18
C GLY A 218 -18.52 12.26 -6.90
N VAL A 219 -18.00 11.03 -6.95
CA VAL A 219 -18.68 9.85 -7.53
C VAL A 219 -19.96 9.48 -6.80
N GLU A 220 -20.09 9.82 -5.51
CA GLU A 220 -21.29 9.61 -4.71
C GLU A 220 -22.20 10.87 -4.65
N LEU A 221 -21.62 12.08 -4.62
CA LEU A 221 -22.38 13.34 -4.62
C LEU A 221 -23.19 13.57 -5.89
N ILE A 222 -22.79 12.99 -7.03
CA ILE A 222 -23.50 13.10 -8.32
C ILE A 222 -24.99 12.75 -8.26
N THR A 223 -25.44 11.98 -7.25
CA THR A 223 -26.86 11.65 -7.05
C THR A 223 -27.70 12.70 -6.33
N ARG A 224 -27.13 13.86 -5.94
CA ARG A 224 -27.78 14.88 -5.07
C ARG A 224 -28.35 14.25 -3.77
N PRO A 225 -27.49 13.66 -2.92
CA PRO A 225 -27.92 13.02 -1.67
C PRO A 225 -28.41 14.04 -0.63
N SER A 226 -29.43 13.65 0.16
CA SER A 226 -29.83 14.40 1.37
C SER A 226 -28.95 14.06 2.58
N ILE A 227 -28.38 12.85 2.60
CA ILE A 227 -27.56 12.31 3.71
C ILE A 227 -26.26 11.76 3.12
N VAL A 228 -25.11 12.09 3.72
CA VAL A 228 -23.80 11.63 3.27
C VAL A 228 -23.05 10.98 4.42
N PHE A 229 -22.68 9.72 4.24
CA PHE A 229 -21.81 8.98 5.16
C PHE A 229 -20.39 8.90 4.58
N LEU A 230 -19.38 9.11 5.42
CA LEU A 230 -17.98 8.93 5.06
C LEU A 230 -17.28 8.02 6.08
N ASP A 231 -16.88 6.83 5.65
CA ASP A 231 -16.12 5.89 6.49
C ASP A 231 -14.64 6.29 6.43
N GLU A 232 -14.08 6.85 7.50
CA GLU A 232 -12.66 7.27 7.61
C GLU A 232 -12.13 8.09 6.40
N PRO A 233 -12.69 9.29 6.14
CA PRO A 233 -12.30 10.10 4.98
C PRO A 233 -10.87 10.67 5.06
N THR A 234 -10.27 10.70 6.25
CA THR A 234 -8.91 11.24 6.49
C THR A 234 -7.81 10.19 6.51
N THR A 235 -8.14 8.90 6.58
CA THR A 235 -7.15 7.81 6.69
C THR A 235 -6.31 7.70 5.41
N GLY A 236 -4.97 7.70 5.57
CA GLY A 236 -4.01 7.61 4.45
C GLY A 236 -3.73 8.94 3.73
N LEU A 237 -4.06 10.07 4.37
CA LEU A 237 -3.78 11.42 3.91
C LEU A 237 -2.79 12.13 4.85
N ASP A 238 -1.98 13.03 4.31
CA ASP A 238 -1.26 14.03 5.10
C ASP A 238 -2.22 15.05 5.74
N SER A 239 -1.78 15.78 6.76
CA SER A 239 -2.62 16.71 7.52
C SER A 239 -3.27 17.80 6.64
N PHE A 240 -2.60 18.27 5.60
CA PHE A 240 -3.13 19.32 4.72
C PHE A 240 -4.16 18.75 3.73
N SER A 241 -3.91 17.59 3.12
CA SER A 241 -4.91 16.86 2.33
C SER A 241 -6.13 16.48 3.17
N ALA A 242 -5.93 16.03 4.41
CA ALA A 242 -7.00 15.70 5.34
C ALA A 242 -7.85 16.93 5.69
N TRP A 243 -7.22 18.07 5.99
CA TRP A 243 -7.89 19.35 6.19
C TRP A 243 -8.67 19.80 4.94
N GLN A 244 -8.09 19.70 3.73
CA GLN A 244 -8.77 20.05 2.48
C GLN A 244 -10.00 19.16 2.21
N VAL A 245 -9.92 17.85 2.51
CA VAL A 245 -11.06 16.94 2.43
C VAL A 245 -12.12 17.32 3.45
N MET A 246 -11.74 17.58 4.70
CA MET A 246 -12.68 17.90 5.77
C MET A 246 -13.35 19.28 5.59
N ARG A 247 -12.67 20.25 4.96
CA ARG A 247 -13.29 21.51 4.54
C ARG A 247 -14.41 21.29 3.52
N ILE A 248 -14.19 20.44 2.51
CA ILE A 248 -15.24 20.07 1.54
C ILE A 248 -16.41 19.33 2.23
N VAL A 249 -16.11 18.49 3.22
CA VAL A 249 -17.13 17.81 4.05
C VAL A 249 -17.95 18.82 4.89
N LYS A 250 -17.33 19.93 5.33
CA LYS A 250 -18.01 21.05 5.98
C LYS A 250 -18.84 21.89 5.01
N ASP A 251 -18.28 22.28 3.86
CA ASP A 251 -18.98 23.00 2.79
C ASP A 251 -20.25 22.24 2.33
N LEU A 252 -20.16 20.91 2.26
CA LEU A 252 -21.27 19.99 1.97
C LEU A 252 -22.33 19.94 3.08
N ALA A 253 -21.94 20.00 4.36
CA ALA A 253 -22.91 20.11 5.46
C ALA A 253 -23.63 21.47 5.38
N LEU A 254 -22.87 22.55 5.19
CA LEU A 254 -23.38 23.93 5.06
C LEU A 254 -24.31 24.11 3.84
N SER A 255 -24.21 23.30 2.79
CA SER A 255 -25.19 23.28 1.69
C SER A 255 -26.53 22.61 2.04
N GLY A 256 -26.74 22.20 3.30
CA GLY A 256 -28.00 21.62 3.79
C GLY A 256 -28.05 20.09 3.83
N CYS A 257 -26.95 19.39 3.50
CA CYS A 257 -26.88 17.94 3.68
C CYS A 257 -26.76 17.57 5.17
N THR A 258 -27.18 16.35 5.53
CA THR A 258 -26.85 15.74 6.83
C THR A 258 -25.58 14.90 6.65
N VAL A 259 -24.50 15.26 7.35
CA VAL A 259 -23.18 14.65 7.12
C VAL A 259 -22.75 13.86 8.36
N ILE A 260 -22.37 12.59 8.17
CA ILE A 260 -21.91 11.71 9.24
C ILE A 260 -20.58 11.06 8.82
N CYS A 261 -19.50 11.27 9.56
CA CYS A 261 -18.20 10.65 9.29
C CYS A 261 -17.71 9.80 10.48
N THR A 262 -16.89 8.78 10.20
CA THR A 262 -16.06 8.13 11.22
C THR A 262 -14.64 8.69 11.11
N ILE A 263 -13.99 9.00 12.22
CA ILE A 263 -12.56 9.37 12.25
C ILE A 263 -11.90 8.60 13.41
N HIS A 264 -10.64 8.19 13.25
CA HIS A 264 -9.88 7.54 14.33
C HIS A 264 -9.28 8.60 15.27
N GLN A 265 -8.43 9.47 14.74
CA GLN A 265 -7.80 10.60 15.43
C GLN A 265 -7.89 11.85 14.51
N PRO A 266 -8.79 12.81 14.76
CA PRO A 266 -8.82 14.08 14.03
C PRO A 266 -7.83 15.07 14.66
N SER A 267 -7.02 15.78 13.86
CA SER A 267 -6.21 16.89 14.37
C SER A 267 -7.10 18.03 14.90
N SER A 268 -6.55 18.94 15.70
CA SER A 268 -7.29 20.07 16.30
C SER A 268 -8.05 20.91 15.26
N GLU A 269 -7.46 21.15 14.09
CA GLU A 269 -8.07 21.93 12.99
C GLU A 269 -9.22 21.18 12.32
N ILE A 270 -9.17 19.83 12.31
CA ILE A 270 -10.24 18.99 11.80
C ILE A 270 -11.36 18.85 12.85
N PHE A 271 -11.02 18.72 14.12
CA PHE A 271 -12.00 18.67 15.22
C PHE A 271 -12.77 19.99 15.34
N ALA A 272 -12.11 21.13 15.12
CA ALA A 272 -12.76 22.45 15.05
C ALA A 272 -13.81 22.58 13.91
N MET A 273 -13.81 21.71 12.90
CA MET A 273 -14.86 21.67 11.87
C MET A 273 -16.07 20.82 12.26
N VAL A 274 -15.96 19.97 13.29
CA VAL A 274 -17.03 19.05 13.72
C VAL A 274 -18.05 19.81 14.56
N ASP A 275 -19.33 19.75 14.18
CA ASP A 275 -20.40 20.40 14.96
C ASP A 275 -20.80 19.53 16.16
N ARG A 276 -20.95 18.22 15.94
CA ARG A 276 -21.39 17.26 16.97
C ARG A 276 -20.59 15.97 16.91
N VAL A 277 -20.27 15.41 18.07
CA VAL A 277 -19.42 14.22 18.21
C VAL A 277 -20.15 13.09 18.94
N ILE A 278 -19.86 11.85 18.54
CA ILE A 278 -20.35 10.62 19.15
C ILE A 278 -19.14 9.77 19.52
N CYS A 279 -18.96 9.55 20.81
CA CYS A 279 -17.81 8.84 21.37
C CYS A 279 -18.19 7.38 21.63
N LEU A 280 -17.80 6.46 20.75
CA LEU A 280 -18.07 5.02 20.89
C LEU A 280 -16.99 4.30 21.68
N CYS A 281 -17.36 3.67 22.79
CA CYS A 281 -16.51 2.73 23.50
C CYS A 281 -17.28 1.47 23.90
N HIS A 282 -16.64 0.29 23.86
CA HIS A 282 -17.20 -0.98 24.33
C HIS A 282 -18.67 -1.24 23.90
N GLN A 283 -18.99 -1.01 22.62
CA GLN A 283 -20.32 -1.21 21.98
C GLN A 283 -21.42 -0.20 22.36
N ARG A 284 -21.09 0.89 23.07
CA ARG A 284 -22.02 1.94 23.50
C ARG A 284 -21.47 3.33 23.16
N ALA A 285 -22.33 4.34 23.17
CA ALA A 285 -21.87 5.73 23.29
C ALA A 285 -21.54 6.02 24.77
N ILE A 286 -20.39 6.64 25.03
CA ILE A 286 -20.06 7.23 26.35
C ILE A 286 -20.41 8.73 26.38
N PHE A 287 -20.31 9.41 25.23
CA PHE A 287 -20.73 10.79 25.04
C PHE A 287 -21.40 10.96 23.68
N GLN A 288 -22.40 11.85 23.64
CA GLN A 288 -23.00 12.39 22.43
C GLN A 288 -23.44 13.83 22.72
N GLY A 289 -23.07 14.75 21.84
CA GLY A 289 -23.40 16.18 21.98
C GLY A 289 -22.67 17.05 20.96
N PRO A 290 -22.79 18.39 21.08
CA PRO A 290 -21.87 19.36 20.48
C PRO A 290 -20.41 19.01 20.72
N ALA A 291 -19.55 19.25 19.73
CA ALA A 291 -18.11 19.03 19.88
C ALA A 291 -17.50 19.94 20.98
N VAL A 292 -18.04 21.16 21.12
CA VAL A 292 -17.68 22.13 22.17
C VAL A 292 -18.03 21.69 23.59
N ASP A 293 -18.99 20.77 23.76
CA ASP A 293 -19.40 20.27 25.08
C ASP A 293 -18.51 19.10 25.58
N LEU A 294 -17.69 18.52 24.69
CA LEU A 294 -16.84 17.36 25.02
C LEU A 294 -15.83 17.63 26.16
N PRO A 295 -15.07 18.75 26.18
CA PRO A 295 -14.12 19.04 27.28
C PRO A 295 -14.84 19.18 28.62
N LYS A 296 -15.96 19.91 28.63
CA LYS A 296 -16.79 20.10 29.82
C LYS A 296 -17.35 18.79 30.37
N TRP A 297 -17.82 17.90 29.50
CA TRP A 297 -18.29 16.58 29.92
C TRP A 297 -17.16 15.70 30.50
N LEU A 298 -15.93 15.85 30.01
CA LEU A 298 -14.76 15.18 30.57
C LEU A 298 -14.44 15.72 31.98
N GLU A 299 -14.47 17.04 32.17
CA GLU A 299 -14.33 17.69 33.48
C GLU A 299 -15.41 17.25 34.48
N GLU A 300 -16.69 17.31 34.10
CA GLU A 300 -17.83 16.79 34.87
C GLU A 300 -17.70 15.27 35.17
N SER A 301 -17.04 14.53 34.29
CA SER A 301 -16.71 13.12 34.50
C SER A 301 -15.56 12.90 35.49
N GLY A 302 -14.83 13.94 35.89
CA GLY A 302 -13.66 13.89 36.77
C GLY A 302 -12.33 13.79 36.03
N ARG A 303 -12.24 14.30 34.79
CA ARG A 303 -11.10 14.15 33.89
C ARG A 303 -10.76 15.48 33.20
N HIS A 304 -9.91 16.27 33.82
CA HIS A 304 -9.46 17.56 33.27
C HIS A 304 -8.68 17.35 31.96
N VAL A 305 -9.11 17.99 30.87
CA VAL A 305 -8.36 18.01 29.61
C VAL A 305 -7.18 18.98 29.76
N PRO A 306 -5.91 18.60 29.48
CA PRO A 306 -4.81 19.56 29.56
C PRO A 306 -4.98 20.67 28.52
N ARG A 307 -4.68 21.94 28.88
CA ARG A 307 -4.98 23.13 28.05
C ARG A 307 -4.50 23.02 26.59
N ASP A 308 -3.31 22.44 26.38
CA ASP A 308 -2.66 22.28 25.07
C ASP A 308 -3.03 20.99 24.34
N TYR A 309 -3.98 20.19 24.85
CA TYR A 309 -4.24 18.84 24.37
C TYR A 309 -5.58 18.77 23.62
N ASN A 310 -5.54 18.24 22.39
CA ASN A 310 -6.72 18.04 21.56
C ASN A 310 -7.79 17.18 22.27
N PRO A 311 -9.00 17.69 22.56
CA PRO A 311 -10.03 16.95 23.29
C PRO A 311 -10.44 15.63 22.61
N ALA A 312 -10.36 15.58 21.27
CA ALA A 312 -10.64 14.36 20.51
C ALA A 312 -9.58 13.27 20.74
N ASP A 313 -8.30 13.63 20.75
CA ASP A 313 -7.22 12.69 21.07
C ASP A 313 -7.26 12.29 22.55
N TYR A 314 -7.63 13.21 23.46
CA TYR A 314 -7.72 12.91 24.89
C TYR A 314 -8.84 11.91 25.19
N VAL A 315 -10.04 12.06 24.61
CA VAL A 315 -11.12 11.08 24.78
C VAL A 315 -10.76 9.73 24.14
N MET A 316 -10.02 9.72 23.02
CA MET A 316 -9.51 8.49 22.40
C MET A 316 -8.47 7.79 23.29
N PHE A 317 -7.48 8.52 23.81
CA PHE A 317 -6.49 8.02 24.76
C PHE A 317 -7.16 7.40 26.00
N LEU A 318 -8.16 8.08 26.58
CA LEU A 318 -8.93 7.55 27.70
C LEU A 318 -9.69 6.26 27.35
N MET A 319 -10.32 6.18 26.16
CA MET A 319 -11.03 4.97 25.74
C MET A 319 -10.14 3.72 25.62
N GLU A 320 -8.86 3.91 25.32
CA GLU A 320 -7.92 2.81 25.06
C GLU A 320 -7.04 2.47 26.28
N THR A 321 -6.78 3.44 27.18
CA THR A 321 -5.98 3.24 28.40
C THR A 321 -6.78 2.84 29.64
N LEU A 322 -8.07 3.16 29.72
CA LEU A 322 -8.84 2.98 30.96
C LEU A 322 -9.19 1.51 31.28
N PRO A 323 -9.16 1.12 32.57
CA PRO A 323 -9.78 -0.11 33.03
C PRO A 323 -11.24 -0.20 32.60
N LYS A 324 -11.71 -1.40 32.24
CA LYS A 324 -13.10 -1.61 31.75
C LYS A 324 -14.16 -1.10 32.74
N ARG A 325 -13.92 -1.24 34.04
CA ARG A 325 -14.77 -0.70 35.11
C ARG A 325 -14.96 0.81 35.01
N ASP A 326 -13.91 1.54 34.66
CA ASP A 326 -13.94 3.00 34.53
C ASP A 326 -14.60 3.44 33.23
N VAL A 327 -14.45 2.65 32.16
CA VAL A 327 -15.22 2.81 30.93
C VAL A 327 -16.71 2.52 31.15
N GLU A 328 -17.05 1.54 31.97
CA GLU A 328 -18.44 1.24 32.36
C GLU A 328 -19.02 2.35 33.25
N LEU A 329 -18.24 2.91 34.19
CA LEU A 329 -18.60 4.12 34.93
C LEU A 329 -18.79 5.34 34.01
N LEU A 330 -17.97 5.49 32.96
CA LEU A 330 -18.19 6.51 31.92
C LEU A 330 -19.42 6.23 31.05
N CYS A 331 -19.76 4.96 30.77
CA CYS A 331 -21.03 4.61 30.11
C CYS A 331 -22.23 5.00 30.99
N ASP A 332 -22.12 4.83 32.31
CA ASP A 332 -23.20 5.12 33.25
C ASP A 332 -23.32 6.63 33.54
N LYS A 333 -22.20 7.37 33.65
CA LYS A 333 -22.20 8.84 33.59
C LYS A 333 -22.69 9.36 32.22
N GLY A 334 -22.45 8.64 31.13
CA GLY A 334 -22.96 8.96 29.79
C GLY A 334 -24.49 9.04 29.72
N LYS A 335 -25.20 8.25 30.53
CA LYS A 335 -26.67 8.28 30.70
C LYS A 335 -27.19 9.53 31.44
N LEU A 336 -26.30 10.37 31.98
CA LEU A 336 -26.62 11.66 32.60
C LEU A 336 -26.36 12.84 31.65
N SER A 337 -25.68 12.64 30.51
CA SER A 337 -25.59 13.67 29.47
C SER A 337 -26.99 14.00 28.94
N ARG A 338 -27.31 15.30 28.83
CA ARG A 338 -28.67 15.81 28.57
C ARG A 338 -29.28 15.38 27.22
N GLU A 339 -28.51 14.88 26.26
CA GLU A 339 -29.06 14.28 25.02
C GLU A 339 -29.40 12.78 25.15
N SER A 340 -28.84 12.05 26.14
CA SER A 340 -29.06 10.60 26.30
C SER A 340 -30.49 10.23 26.73
N SER A 341 -31.24 11.19 27.27
CA SER A 341 -32.67 11.09 27.60
C SER A 341 -33.60 11.45 26.44
N PHE A 342 -33.08 11.68 25.23
CA PHE A 342 -33.86 12.02 24.03
C PHE A 342 -34.81 10.88 23.62
N ARG A 343 -36.04 10.92 24.12
CA ARG A 343 -37.17 10.21 23.52
C ARG A 343 -37.49 10.88 22.17
N PRO A 344 -37.57 10.13 21.06
CA PRO A 344 -37.80 10.73 19.74
C PRO A 344 -39.25 11.23 19.59
N SER A 345 -39.43 12.54 19.71
CA SER A 345 -40.74 13.23 19.62
C SER A 345 -41.48 12.89 18.32
N ALA A 346 -42.80 12.74 18.41
CA ALA A 346 -43.66 12.32 17.30
C ALA A 346 -44.18 13.49 16.42
N GLU A 347 -43.63 14.69 16.57
CA GLU A 347 -44.26 15.91 16.08
C GLU A 347 -43.92 16.27 14.62
N GLY A 348 -44.98 16.49 13.84
CA GLY A 348 -45.07 17.62 12.89
C GLY A 348 -44.22 17.61 11.61
N GLY A 349 -43.24 16.72 11.47
CA GLY A 349 -42.33 16.71 10.31
C GLY A 349 -43.06 16.62 8.96
N ALA A 350 -42.90 17.65 8.12
CA ALA A 350 -43.52 17.75 6.79
C ALA A 350 -43.27 16.49 5.94
N ALA A 351 -44.23 16.15 5.07
CA ALA A 351 -44.25 14.84 4.43
C ALA A 351 -43.01 14.61 3.54
N PRO A 352 -42.25 13.51 3.73
CA PRO A 352 -41.26 13.11 2.75
C PRO A 352 -42.00 12.76 1.45
N HIS A 353 -41.64 13.42 0.34
CA HIS A 353 -42.12 13.07 -0.99
C HIS A 353 -41.98 11.56 -1.25
N ARG A 354 -42.94 11.00 -2.01
CA ARG A 354 -43.14 9.56 -2.28
C ARG A 354 -41.84 8.75 -2.20
N PRO A 355 -41.77 7.68 -1.37
CA PRO A 355 -40.55 6.89 -1.23
C PRO A 355 -40.13 6.33 -2.59
N LEU A 356 -38.97 6.79 -3.08
CA LEU A 356 -38.39 6.35 -4.34
C LEU A 356 -38.07 4.86 -4.26
N ASP A 357 -38.76 4.08 -5.10
CA ASP A 357 -38.56 2.63 -5.19
C ASP A 357 -37.13 2.34 -5.72
N PRO A 358 -36.24 1.72 -4.92
CA PRO A 358 -34.86 1.50 -5.34
C PRO A 358 -34.71 0.57 -6.55
N SER A 359 -35.77 -0.20 -6.89
CA SER A 359 -35.80 -1.03 -8.10
C SER A 359 -36.05 -0.22 -9.37
N LYS A 360 -36.76 0.91 -9.30
CA LYS A 360 -37.12 1.77 -10.45
C LYS A 360 -36.01 2.74 -10.86
N MET A 361 -34.97 2.89 -10.06
CA MET A 361 -33.86 3.81 -10.34
C MET A 361 -32.74 3.20 -11.19
N ARG A 362 -32.63 1.87 -11.26
CA ARG A 362 -31.61 1.23 -12.11
C ARG A 362 -31.94 1.48 -13.58
N LYS A 363 -31.01 2.09 -14.31
CA LYS A 363 -31.10 2.24 -15.78
C LYS A 363 -31.32 0.87 -16.44
N GLY A 364 -31.97 0.89 -17.63
CA GLY A 364 -32.23 -0.32 -18.41
C GLY A 364 -30.98 -1.17 -18.65
N PHE A 365 -31.15 -2.49 -18.62
CA PHE A 365 -30.05 -3.47 -18.64
C PHE A 365 -29.05 -3.26 -19.80
N GLY A 366 -29.56 -2.95 -21.00
CA GLY A 366 -28.72 -2.66 -22.17
C GLY A 366 -27.80 -1.45 -21.98
N LEU A 367 -28.25 -0.39 -21.28
CA LEU A 367 -27.42 0.78 -21.00
C LEU A 367 -26.32 0.47 -19.96
N GLN A 368 -26.62 -0.37 -18.97
CA GLN A 368 -25.60 -0.86 -18.02
C GLN A 368 -24.49 -1.60 -18.78
N VAL A 369 -24.86 -2.59 -19.60
CA VAL A 369 -23.91 -3.38 -20.40
C VAL A 369 -23.13 -2.48 -21.37
N TRP A 370 -23.78 -1.53 -22.04
CA TRP A 370 -23.12 -0.60 -22.97
C TRP A 370 -22.10 0.30 -22.30
N CYS A 371 -22.46 0.99 -21.21
CA CYS A 371 -21.55 1.89 -20.49
C CYS A 371 -20.38 1.13 -19.86
N LEU A 372 -20.61 -0.09 -19.35
CA LEU A 372 -19.54 -0.97 -18.87
C LEU A 372 -18.61 -1.39 -20.02
N THR A 373 -19.15 -1.91 -21.13
CA THR A 373 -18.36 -2.34 -22.31
C THR A 373 -17.50 -1.20 -22.85
N GLN A 374 -18.04 0.02 -22.92
CA GLN A 374 -17.27 1.21 -23.30
C GLN A 374 -16.12 1.53 -22.33
N ARG A 375 -16.31 1.36 -21.02
CA ARG A 375 -15.26 1.58 -20.01
C ARG A 375 -14.19 0.50 -20.09
N GLU A 376 -14.58 -0.77 -20.14
CA GLU A 376 -13.66 -1.91 -20.22
C GLU A 376 -12.78 -1.83 -21.47
N TRP A 377 -13.36 -1.51 -22.64
CA TRP A 377 -12.62 -1.29 -23.88
C TRP A 377 -11.64 -0.10 -23.80
N ARG A 378 -12.04 1.01 -23.15
CA ARG A 378 -11.17 2.17 -22.95
C ARG A 378 -9.99 1.85 -22.02
N ASN A 379 -10.24 1.11 -20.95
CA ASN A 379 -9.23 0.68 -19.99
C ASN A 379 -8.21 -0.25 -20.67
N LEU A 380 -8.68 -1.25 -21.41
CA LEU A 380 -7.84 -2.17 -22.18
C LEU A 380 -7.00 -1.45 -23.25
N ARG A 381 -7.57 -0.48 -23.97
CA ARG A 381 -6.83 0.33 -24.97
C ARG A 381 -5.77 1.24 -24.32
N ARG A 382 -5.99 1.71 -23.09
CA ARG A 382 -5.03 2.55 -22.35
C ARG A 382 -3.92 1.76 -21.68
N ASP A 383 -4.16 0.51 -21.30
CA ASP A 383 -3.13 -0.45 -20.91
C ASP A 383 -2.56 -1.19 -22.14
N SER A 384 -1.88 -0.42 -22.99
CA SER A 384 -1.25 -0.95 -24.19
C SER A 384 -0.06 -1.88 -23.90
N ALA A 385 0.50 -1.82 -22.68
CA ALA A 385 1.58 -2.72 -22.26
C ALA A 385 1.05 -4.14 -22.04
N SER A 386 0.02 -4.31 -21.21
CA SER A 386 -0.64 -5.61 -21.03
C SER A 386 -1.23 -6.12 -22.34
N LEU A 387 -1.86 -5.25 -23.15
CA LEU A 387 -2.44 -5.66 -24.43
C LEU A 387 -1.39 -6.18 -25.43
N LYS A 388 -0.22 -5.51 -25.53
CA LYS A 388 0.92 -6.03 -26.32
C LYS A 388 1.41 -7.37 -25.79
N LEU A 389 1.61 -7.48 -24.47
CA LEU A 389 2.10 -8.70 -23.82
C LEU A 389 1.18 -9.90 -24.08
N ARG A 390 -0.15 -9.72 -24.04
CA ARG A 390 -1.13 -10.76 -24.41
C ARG A 390 -0.86 -11.34 -25.80
N PHE A 391 -0.66 -10.49 -26.81
CA PHE A 391 -0.42 -10.93 -28.19
C PHE A 391 0.98 -11.52 -28.40
N VAL A 392 2.02 -10.91 -27.82
CA VAL A 392 3.40 -11.42 -27.91
C VAL A 392 3.51 -12.81 -27.27
N LEU A 393 2.93 -13.02 -26.08
CA LEU A 393 2.91 -14.32 -25.42
C LEU A 393 2.11 -15.36 -26.22
N THR A 394 0.96 -14.97 -26.78
CA THR A 394 0.16 -15.86 -27.65
C THR A 394 0.96 -16.31 -28.87
N ALA A 395 1.65 -15.39 -29.56
CA ALA A 395 2.49 -15.71 -30.71
C ALA A 395 3.67 -16.60 -30.33
N PHE A 396 4.39 -16.26 -29.25
CA PHE A 396 5.53 -17.02 -28.76
C PHE A 396 5.18 -18.47 -28.41
N LEU A 397 4.13 -18.69 -27.60
CA LEU A 397 3.69 -20.04 -27.22
C LEU A 397 3.19 -20.83 -28.43
N SER A 398 2.49 -20.17 -29.36
CA SER A 398 2.02 -20.81 -30.60
C SER A 398 3.19 -21.27 -31.45
N ILE A 399 4.20 -20.41 -31.69
CA ILE A 399 5.41 -20.77 -32.45
C ILE A 399 6.17 -21.90 -31.76
N LEU A 400 6.41 -21.79 -30.46
CA LEU A 400 7.16 -22.78 -29.66
C LEU A 400 6.57 -24.19 -29.79
N PHE A 401 5.26 -24.35 -29.58
CA PHE A 401 4.63 -25.67 -29.72
C PHE A 401 4.44 -26.08 -31.19
N SER A 402 4.34 -25.15 -32.12
CA SER A 402 4.26 -25.45 -33.56
C SER A 402 5.57 -25.99 -34.15
N LEU A 403 6.71 -25.60 -33.59
CA LEU A 403 8.01 -26.17 -33.94
C LEU A 403 8.18 -27.61 -33.41
N VAL A 404 7.60 -27.91 -32.23
CA VAL A 404 7.59 -29.28 -31.68
C VAL A 404 6.78 -30.25 -32.54
N PHE A 405 5.64 -29.81 -33.08
CA PHE A 405 4.75 -30.62 -33.93
C PHE A 405 4.85 -30.28 -35.42
N PHE A 406 6.03 -29.85 -35.89
CA PHE A 406 6.25 -29.40 -37.27
C PHE A 406 5.88 -30.47 -38.30
N ASN A 407 5.06 -30.09 -39.30
CA ASN A 407 4.51 -30.94 -40.36
C ASN A 407 3.73 -32.21 -39.92
N VAL A 408 3.28 -32.32 -38.66
CA VAL A 408 2.57 -33.52 -38.15
C VAL A 408 1.27 -33.85 -38.88
N GLY A 409 0.63 -32.87 -39.50
CA GLY A 409 -0.59 -33.01 -40.30
C GLY A 409 -0.36 -33.60 -41.69
N GLU A 410 0.89 -33.83 -42.12
CA GLU A 410 1.12 -34.66 -43.31
C GLU A 410 0.55 -36.07 -43.09
N HIS A 411 -0.27 -36.51 -44.05
CA HIS A 411 -1.12 -37.70 -43.98
C HIS A 411 -0.39 -38.89 -43.32
N PRO A 412 -0.81 -39.41 -42.15
CA PRO A 412 0.02 -40.31 -41.32
C PRO A 412 0.39 -41.63 -42.02
N VAL A 413 -0.47 -42.06 -42.96
CA VAL A 413 -0.21 -43.16 -43.90
C VAL A 413 0.98 -42.86 -44.82
N LEU A 414 1.05 -41.67 -45.41
CA LEU A 414 2.16 -41.25 -46.27
C LEU A 414 3.45 -41.03 -45.47
N ALA A 415 3.37 -40.54 -44.23
CA ALA A 415 4.53 -40.44 -43.34
C ALA A 415 5.10 -41.84 -43.01
N THR A 416 4.23 -42.79 -42.66
CA THR A 416 4.60 -44.19 -42.38
C THR A 416 5.21 -44.88 -43.61
N LEU A 417 4.63 -44.65 -44.80
CA LEU A 417 5.13 -45.22 -46.05
C LEU A 417 6.46 -44.59 -46.48
N ARG A 418 6.61 -43.25 -46.43
CA ARG A 418 7.87 -42.53 -46.73
C ARG A 418 9.07 -43.07 -45.96
N ARG A 419 8.89 -43.46 -44.68
CA ARG A 419 9.99 -43.98 -43.84
C ARG A 419 10.37 -45.44 -44.11
N LYS A 420 9.61 -46.18 -44.94
CA LYS A 420 9.82 -47.63 -45.15
C LYS A 420 9.83 -48.11 -46.60
N SER A 421 9.26 -47.38 -47.55
CA SER A 421 9.20 -47.83 -48.94
C SER A 421 10.34 -47.23 -49.77
N GLY A 422 11.16 -48.07 -50.39
CA GLY A 422 12.08 -47.65 -51.44
C GLY A 422 11.35 -46.96 -52.60
N GLY A 423 12.09 -46.12 -53.36
CA GLY A 423 11.52 -45.10 -54.25
C GLY A 423 10.48 -45.55 -55.27
N LEU A 424 10.46 -46.83 -55.68
CA LEU A 424 9.47 -47.37 -56.61
C LEU A 424 8.02 -47.21 -56.11
N LEU A 425 7.75 -47.52 -54.83
CA LEU A 425 6.41 -47.38 -54.27
C LEU A 425 6.03 -45.90 -54.08
N GLN A 426 7.02 -45.06 -53.80
CA GLN A 426 6.86 -43.61 -53.64
C GLN A 426 6.38 -42.95 -54.95
N VAL A 427 6.91 -43.38 -56.10
CA VAL A 427 6.43 -42.98 -57.44
C VAL A 427 5.02 -43.52 -57.70
N ALA A 428 4.78 -44.82 -57.43
CA ALA A 428 3.48 -45.46 -57.67
C ALA A 428 2.33 -44.84 -56.85
N LEU A 429 2.60 -44.40 -55.62
CA LEU A 429 1.60 -43.76 -54.73
C LEU A 429 1.37 -42.28 -55.02
N ALA A 430 2.31 -41.61 -55.71
CA ALA A 430 2.20 -40.21 -56.10
C ALA A 430 1.39 -39.99 -57.39
N HIS A 431 1.36 -40.98 -58.30
CA HIS A 431 0.73 -40.79 -59.61
C HIS A 431 -0.82 -40.74 -59.51
N PRO A 432 -1.50 -39.65 -59.95
CA PRO A 432 -2.95 -39.49 -59.78
C PRO A 432 -3.83 -40.53 -60.47
N ARG A 433 -3.29 -41.35 -61.40
CA ARG A 433 -4.03 -42.44 -62.07
C ARG A 433 -4.10 -43.73 -61.23
N LEU A 434 -3.23 -43.91 -60.24
CA LEU A 434 -3.11 -45.15 -59.44
C LEU A 434 -3.95 -45.17 -58.14
N GLN A 435 -4.93 -44.27 -58.00
CA GLN A 435 -5.78 -44.19 -56.79
C GLN A 435 -6.50 -45.50 -56.44
N ARG A 436 -6.87 -46.33 -57.43
CA ARG A 436 -7.47 -47.66 -57.18
C ARG A 436 -6.48 -48.59 -56.47
N VAL A 437 -5.24 -48.66 -56.95
CA VAL A 437 -4.16 -49.46 -56.34
C VAL A 437 -3.88 -48.99 -54.92
N ARG A 438 -3.78 -47.67 -54.68
CA ARG A 438 -3.62 -47.09 -53.34
C ARG A 438 -4.72 -47.55 -52.37
N ARG A 439 -5.98 -47.63 -52.79
CA ARG A 439 -7.09 -48.15 -51.95
C ARG A 439 -7.01 -49.66 -51.71
N VAL A 440 -6.57 -50.44 -52.70
CA VAL A 440 -6.40 -51.90 -52.56
C VAL A 440 -5.25 -52.22 -51.61
N CYS A 441 -4.08 -51.61 -51.77
CA CYS A 441 -2.94 -51.79 -50.86
C CYS A 441 -3.30 -51.40 -49.42
N MET A 442 -4.01 -50.28 -49.21
CA MET A 442 -4.47 -49.88 -47.87
C MET A 442 -5.45 -50.89 -47.24
N ARG A 443 -6.33 -51.51 -48.03
CA ARG A 443 -7.24 -52.56 -47.53
C ARG A 443 -6.52 -53.87 -47.21
N ALA A 444 -5.46 -54.20 -47.96
CA ALA A 444 -4.71 -55.45 -47.79
C ALA A 444 -3.63 -55.37 -46.68
N PHE A 445 -2.98 -54.23 -46.46
CA PHE A 445 -1.86 -54.12 -45.50
C PHE A 445 -2.27 -53.72 -44.07
N CYS A 446 -3.39 -53.01 -43.89
CA CYS A 446 -3.74 -52.44 -42.58
C CYS A 446 -4.38 -53.38 -41.54
N PRO A 447 -5.13 -54.46 -41.89
CA PRO A 447 -5.75 -55.29 -40.86
C PRO A 447 -4.76 -56.21 -40.13
N ASP A 448 -3.92 -56.93 -40.88
CA ASP A 448 -3.32 -58.20 -40.41
C ASP A 448 -1.85 -58.09 -39.96
N VAL A 449 -1.21 -56.93 -40.11
CA VAL A 449 0.17 -56.71 -39.66
C VAL A 449 0.17 -55.94 -38.33
N PRO A 450 0.32 -56.62 -37.16
CA PRO A 450 0.18 -55.97 -35.84
C PRO A 450 1.22 -54.87 -35.60
N ILE A 451 2.44 -55.03 -36.14
CA ILE A 451 3.51 -54.02 -36.07
C ILE A 451 3.08 -52.73 -36.79
N LEU A 452 2.49 -52.83 -37.98
CA LEU A 452 2.05 -51.68 -38.77
C LEU A 452 0.87 -50.97 -38.09
N ARG A 453 -0.05 -51.75 -37.51
CA ARG A 453 -1.17 -51.24 -36.71
C ARG A 453 -0.69 -50.46 -35.49
N GLN A 454 0.27 -50.98 -34.73
CA GLN A 454 0.85 -50.29 -33.57
C GLN A 454 1.62 -49.02 -33.96
N GLN A 455 2.36 -49.03 -35.08
CA GLN A 455 3.05 -47.85 -35.60
C GLN A 455 2.06 -46.77 -36.05
N LEU A 456 1.00 -47.15 -36.78
CA LEU A 456 -0.06 -46.24 -37.20
C LEU A 456 -0.80 -45.61 -36.01
N GLN A 457 -1.05 -46.37 -34.95
CA GLN A 457 -1.66 -45.85 -33.71
C GLN A 457 -0.79 -44.76 -33.05
N ARG A 458 0.54 -44.95 -32.98
CA ARG A 458 1.46 -43.95 -32.39
C ARG A 458 1.49 -42.63 -33.18
N GLU A 459 1.52 -42.69 -34.51
CA GLU A 459 1.49 -41.48 -35.36
C GLU A 459 0.13 -40.75 -35.25
N VAL A 460 -0.98 -41.49 -35.18
CA VAL A 460 -2.33 -40.93 -34.93
C VAL A 460 -2.42 -40.28 -33.54
N GLU A 461 -1.86 -40.91 -32.51
CA GLU A 461 -1.82 -40.40 -31.14
C GLU A 461 -0.94 -39.13 -31.03
N TYR A 462 0.18 -39.08 -31.76
CA TYR A 462 1.05 -37.92 -31.83
C TYR A 462 0.38 -36.72 -32.53
N HIS A 463 -0.31 -36.96 -33.66
CA HIS A 463 -1.13 -35.93 -34.30
C HIS A 463 -2.30 -35.49 -33.38
N TYR A 464 -2.94 -36.40 -32.64
CA TYR A 464 -3.97 -36.03 -31.66
C TYR A 464 -3.43 -35.07 -30.59
N LYS A 465 -2.23 -35.37 -30.05
CA LYS A 465 -1.56 -34.51 -29.07
C LYS A 465 -1.25 -33.13 -29.61
N ALA A 466 -0.92 -32.98 -30.91
CA ALA A 466 -0.78 -31.67 -31.54
C ALA A 466 -2.08 -30.86 -31.54
N VAL A 467 -3.20 -31.49 -31.95
CA VAL A 467 -4.54 -30.86 -31.93
C VAL A 467 -4.93 -30.42 -30.52
N VAL A 468 -4.64 -31.25 -29.50
CA VAL A 468 -4.89 -30.92 -28.09
C VAL A 468 -3.98 -29.81 -27.58
N GLN A 469 -2.70 -29.80 -27.98
CA GLN A 469 -1.77 -28.74 -27.59
C GLN A 469 -2.20 -27.37 -28.14
N VAL A 470 -2.74 -27.31 -29.36
CA VAL A 470 -3.29 -26.07 -29.93
C VAL A 470 -4.52 -25.58 -29.16
N GLY A 471 -5.45 -26.49 -28.83
CA GLY A 471 -6.60 -26.16 -27.98
C GLY A 471 -6.18 -25.66 -26.59
N PHE A 472 -5.26 -26.37 -25.93
CA PHE A 472 -4.73 -25.99 -24.61
C PHE A 472 -3.98 -24.65 -24.64
N THR A 473 -3.15 -24.41 -25.65
CA THR A 473 -2.37 -23.17 -25.80
C THR A 473 -3.29 -21.96 -25.99
N ALA A 474 -4.32 -22.08 -26.83
CA ALA A 474 -5.29 -21.03 -27.03
C ALA A 474 -6.12 -20.76 -25.75
N MET A 475 -6.63 -21.82 -25.11
CA MET A 475 -7.36 -21.75 -23.84
C MET A 475 -6.54 -21.04 -22.76
N PHE A 476 -5.28 -21.44 -22.56
CA PHE A 476 -4.39 -20.85 -21.57
C PHE A 476 -4.13 -19.37 -21.88
N SER A 477 -3.76 -19.04 -23.12
CA SER A 477 -3.45 -17.67 -23.55
C SER A 477 -4.63 -16.70 -23.38
N ALA A 478 -5.85 -17.16 -23.65
CA ALA A 478 -7.08 -16.37 -23.44
C ALA A 478 -7.47 -16.25 -21.96
N SER A 479 -7.25 -17.29 -21.16
CA SER A 479 -7.66 -17.33 -19.75
C SER A 479 -6.75 -16.53 -18.79
N GLN A 480 -5.43 -16.59 -19.00
CA GLN A 480 -4.41 -16.13 -18.06
C GLN A 480 -4.51 -14.62 -17.74
N PRO A 481 -4.76 -13.72 -18.71
CA PRO A 481 -4.88 -12.29 -18.43
C PRO A 481 -6.07 -11.97 -17.51
N THR A 482 -7.20 -12.64 -17.70
CA THR A 482 -8.41 -12.46 -16.87
C THR A 482 -8.22 -13.01 -15.46
N ILE A 483 -7.44 -14.09 -15.27
CA ILE A 483 -7.09 -14.60 -13.93
C ILE A 483 -6.28 -13.58 -13.14
N LEU A 484 -5.39 -12.83 -13.79
CA LEU A 484 -4.54 -11.84 -13.14
C LEU A 484 -5.26 -10.50 -12.93
N SER A 485 -6.07 -10.02 -13.88
CA SER A 485 -6.72 -8.70 -13.77
C SER A 485 -7.97 -8.71 -12.89
N PHE A 486 -8.87 -9.67 -13.04
CA PHE A 486 -10.17 -9.62 -12.37
C PHE A 486 -10.11 -9.60 -10.83
N PRO A 487 -9.19 -10.33 -10.15
CA PRO A 487 -9.03 -10.21 -8.69
C PRO A 487 -8.65 -8.81 -8.20
N LEU A 488 -7.97 -8.00 -9.03
CA LEU A 488 -7.65 -6.60 -8.75
C LEU A 488 -8.88 -5.71 -8.98
N GLU A 489 -9.56 -5.86 -10.12
CA GLU A 489 -10.76 -5.10 -10.47
C GLU A 489 -11.96 -5.35 -9.55
N ARG A 490 -11.98 -6.50 -8.87
CA ARG A 490 -13.05 -6.95 -7.99
C ARG A 490 -13.39 -5.96 -6.87
N SER A 491 -12.44 -5.18 -6.38
CA SER A 491 -12.70 -4.14 -5.37
C SER A 491 -13.57 -3.01 -5.92
N VAL A 492 -13.24 -2.51 -7.11
CA VAL A 492 -14.00 -1.50 -7.87
C VAL A 492 -15.41 -2.00 -8.17
N PHE A 493 -15.54 -3.25 -8.63
CA PHE A 493 -16.83 -3.92 -8.83
C PHE A 493 -17.68 -3.95 -7.55
N LEU A 494 -17.10 -4.36 -6.41
CA LEU A 494 -17.83 -4.47 -5.14
C LEU A 494 -18.31 -3.10 -4.62
N ARG A 495 -17.49 -2.05 -4.79
CA ARG A 495 -17.87 -0.66 -4.50
C ARG A 495 -19.12 -0.27 -5.31
N GLU A 496 -19.01 -0.32 -6.64
CA GLU A 496 -20.02 0.18 -7.58
C GLU A 496 -21.33 -0.63 -7.55
N TYR A 497 -21.23 -1.94 -7.35
CA TYR A 497 -22.39 -2.80 -7.09
C TYR A 497 -23.11 -2.41 -5.79
N SER A 498 -22.37 -2.02 -4.74
CA SER A 498 -22.96 -1.59 -3.47
C SER A 498 -23.63 -0.20 -3.56
N SER A 499 -23.05 0.71 -4.35
CA SER A 499 -23.65 1.99 -4.77
C SER A 499 -24.74 1.83 -5.85
N ASN A 500 -25.20 0.59 -6.09
CA ASN A 500 -26.35 0.23 -6.92
C ASN A 500 -26.25 0.55 -8.42
N MET A 501 -25.04 0.82 -8.95
CA MET A 501 -24.83 1.30 -10.32
C MET A 501 -25.26 0.29 -11.40
N TYR A 502 -24.99 -1.00 -11.20
CA TYR A 502 -25.27 -2.06 -12.17
C TYR A 502 -25.41 -3.46 -11.53
N GLY A 503 -25.90 -4.44 -12.31
CA GLY A 503 -26.03 -5.84 -11.89
C GLY A 503 -24.81 -6.72 -12.19
N THR A 504 -24.68 -7.85 -11.48
CA THR A 504 -23.63 -8.88 -11.73
C THR A 504 -23.62 -9.36 -13.18
N LEU A 505 -24.79 -9.72 -13.72
CA LEU A 505 -24.94 -10.19 -15.09
C LEU A 505 -24.58 -9.11 -16.12
N ALA A 506 -24.80 -7.83 -15.82
CA ALA A 506 -24.41 -6.74 -16.72
C ALA A 506 -22.89 -6.63 -16.82
N TYR A 507 -22.18 -6.70 -15.69
CA TYR A 507 -20.72 -6.73 -15.63
C TYR A 507 -20.13 -7.97 -16.33
N PHE A 508 -20.69 -9.15 -16.08
CA PHE A 508 -20.28 -10.39 -16.75
C PHE A 508 -20.42 -10.27 -18.28
N LEU A 509 -21.58 -9.83 -18.78
CA LEU A 509 -21.76 -9.66 -20.23
C LEU A 509 -20.86 -8.59 -20.83
N SER A 510 -20.60 -7.46 -20.15
CA SER A 510 -19.67 -6.45 -20.65
C SER A 510 -18.22 -6.95 -20.72
N LYS A 511 -17.78 -7.79 -19.78
CA LYS A 511 -16.46 -8.43 -19.87
C LYS A 511 -16.41 -9.43 -21.03
N MET A 512 -17.44 -10.25 -21.20
CA MET A 512 -17.52 -11.19 -22.33
C MET A 512 -17.57 -10.47 -23.69
N LEU A 513 -18.25 -9.32 -23.79
CA LEU A 513 -18.30 -8.51 -25.01
C LEU A 513 -16.96 -7.85 -25.39
N VAL A 514 -15.99 -7.75 -24.46
CA VAL A 514 -14.63 -7.27 -24.73
C VAL A 514 -13.66 -8.43 -24.95
N GLU A 515 -13.68 -9.43 -24.06
CA GLU A 515 -12.69 -10.52 -24.07
C GLU A 515 -13.00 -11.60 -25.12
N VAL A 516 -14.26 -11.80 -25.57
CA VAL A 516 -14.56 -12.76 -26.65
C VAL A 516 -14.03 -12.26 -28.02
N PRO A 517 -14.28 -11.01 -28.47
CA PRO A 517 -13.65 -10.50 -29.69
C PRO A 517 -12.12 -10.50 -29.62
N LEU A 518 -11.53 -10.12 -28.48
CA LEU A 518 -10.08 -10.17 -28.30
C LEU A 518 -9.54 -11.62 -28.38
N GLY A 519 -10.20 -12.55 -27.68
CA GLY A 519 -9.89 -13.98 -27.69
C GLY A 519 -10.08 -14.63 -29.06
N ALA A 520 -10.94 -14.08 -29.93
CA ALA A 520 -11.13 -14.51 -31.30
C ALA A 520 -9.99 -14.04 -32.22
N VAL A 521 -9.46 -12.83 -32.03
CA VAL A 521 -8.24 -12.35 -32.72
C VAL A 521 -7.00 -13.12 -32.25
N GLN A 522 -6.90 -13.42 -30.95
CA GLN A 522 -5.85 -14.29 -30.41
C GLN A 522 -5.95 -15.72 -30.97
N ALA A 523 -7.16 -16.28 -31.06
CA ALA A 523 -7.40 -17.58 -31.70
C ALA A 523 -6.99 -17.58 -33.18
N PHE A 524 -7.29 -16.50 -33.91
CA PHE A 524 -6.88 -16.36 -35.31
C PHE A 524 -5.36 -16.35 -35.46
N LEU A 525 -4.66 -15.58 -34.62
CA LEU A 525 -3.19 -15.51 -34.60
C LEU A 525 -2.57 -16.88 -34.27
N ALA A 526 -3.00 -17.49 -33.15
CA ALA A 526 -2.48 -18.78 -32.68
C ALA A 526 -2.73 -19.91 -33.69
N LEU A 527 -3.94 -19.98 -34.24
CA LEU A 527 -4.30 -20.99 -35.24
C LEU A 527 -3.61 -20.74 -36.59
N THR A 528 -3.42 -19.50 -37.03
CA THR A 528 -2.70 -19.21 -38.29
C THR A 528 -1.25 -19.70 -38.23
N LEU A 529 -0.57 -19.45 -37.11
CA LEU A 529 0.78 -19.95 -36.86
C LEU A 529 0.79 -21.49 -36.81
N SER A 530 -0.12 -22.08 -36.01
CA SER A 530 -0.18 -23.53 -35.79
C SER A 530 -0.56 -24.31 -37.06
N HIS A 531 -1.60 -23.89 -37.78
CA HIS A 531 -2.11 -24.56 -38.98
C HIS A 531 -1.05 -24.60 -40.10
N ARG A 532 -0.31 -23.49 -40.29
CA ARG A 532 0.77 -23.42 -41.29
C ARG A 532 2.00 -24.23 -40.94
N CYS A 533 2.43 -24.23 -39.67
CA CYS A 533 3.61 -24.98 -39.23
C CYS A 533 3.36 -26.47 -39.01
N MET A 534 2.17 -26.85 -38.51
CA MET A 534 1.78 -28.25 -38.28
C MET A 534 1.22 -28.92 -39.55
N ARG A 535 0.76 -28.16 -40.55
CA ARG A 535 0.14 -28.63 -41.81
C ARG A 535 -1.19 -29.39 -41.61
N PHE A 536 -2.07 -28.88 -40.76
CA PHE A 536 -3.42 -29.41 -40.54
C PHE A 536 -4.26 -29.47 -41.84
N GLN A 537 -5.07 -30.52 -41.98
CA GLN A 537 -5.93 -30.77 -43.15
C GLN A 537 -7.39 -30.33 -42.94
N GLY A 538 -7.76 -30.05 -41.68
CA GLY A 538 -9.06 -29.53 -41.28
C GLY A 538 -9.35 -28.14 -41.83
N ASP A 539 -10.64 -27.80 -41.87
CA ASP A 539 -11.05 -26.46 -42.29
C ASP A 539 -10.70 -25.42 -41.23
N PHE A 540 -9.96 -24.38 -41.66
CA PHE A 540 -9.45 -23.34 -40.78
C PHE A 540 -10.56 -22.58 -40.05
N TRP A 541 -11.69 -22.31 -40.70
CA TRP A 541 -12.78 -21.51 -40.11
C TRP A 541 -13.58 -22.32 -39.08
N GLU A 542 -13.82 -23.61 -39.34
CA GLU A 542 -14.43 -24.51 -38.35
C GLU A 542 -13.51 -24.74 -37.14
N MET A 543 -12.19 -24.88 -37.35
CA MET A 543 -11.22 -24.93 -36.26
C MET A 543 -11.20 -23.62 -35.46
N TRP A 544 -11.15 -22.47 -36.14
CA TRP A 544 -11.15 -21.15 -35.50
C TRP A 544 -12.42 -20.92 -34.67
N ALA A 545 -13.61 -21.21 -35.23
CA ALA A 545 -14.87 -21.11 -34.50
C ALA A 545 -14.91 -21.99 -33.25
N THR A 546 -14.34 -23.20 -33.32
CA THR A 546 -14.21 -24.11 -32.18
C THR A 546 -13.28 -23.54 -31.09
N VAL A 547 -12.15 -22.93 -31.48
CA VAL A 547 -11.24 -22.25 -30.54
C VAL A 547 -11.88 -20.99 -29.93
N CYS A 548 -12.69 -20.23 -30.68
CA CYS A 548 -13.44 -19.10 -30.16
C CYS A 548 -14.44 -19.51 -29.06
N LEU A 549 -15.14 -20.64 -29.24
CA LEU A 549 -16.02 -21.22 -28.21
C LEU A 549 -15.24 -21.69 -26.97
N LEU A 550 -14.08 -22.31 -27.18
CA LEU A 550 -13.17 -22.70 -26.10
C LEU A 550 -12.68 -21.49 -25.29
N ASN A 551 -12.25 -20.42 -25.97
CA ASN A 551 -11.79 -19.19 -25.32
C ASN A 551 -12.91 -18.49 -24.53
N ALA A 552 -14.15 -18.50 -25.03
CA ALA A 552 -15.30 -17.99 -24.30
C ALA A 552 -15.59 -18.78 -23.00
N CYS A 553 -15.43 -20.11 -23.03
CA CYS A 553 -15.50 -20.94 -21.83
C CYS A 553 -14.36 -20.63 -20.86
N ALA A 554 -13.13 -20.51 -21.39
CA ALA A 554 -11.91 -20.25 -20.61
C ALA A 554 -11.99 -18.92 -19.84
N VAL A 555 -12.36 -17.82 -20.50
CA VAL A 555 -12.55 -16.49 -19.86
C VAL A 555 -13.66 -16.53 -18.82
N SER A 556 -14.78 -17.20 -19.10
CA SER A 556 -15.88 -17.38 -18.13
C SER A 556 -15.41 -18.12 -16.88
N PHE A 557 -14.50 -19.08 -17.04
CA PHE A 557 -13.91 -19.84 -15.95
C PHE A 557 -12.86 -19.03 -15.17
N SER A 558 -12.05 -18.21 -15.84
CA SER A 558 -11.16 -17.23 -15.19
C SER A 558 -11.92 -16.28 -14.26
N LEU A 559 -13.10 -15.80 -14.67
CA LEU A 559 -13.96 -14.95 -13.84
C LEU A 559 -14.49 -15.72 -12.61
N LEU A 560 -14.88 -16.98 -12.76
CA LEU A 560 -15.25 -17.84 -11.62
C LEU A 560 -14.07 -18.04 -10.65
N ILE A 561 -12.86 -18.30 -11.16
CA ILE A 561 -11.64 -18.43 -10.35
C ILE A 561 -11.38 -17.12 -9.58
N GLY A 562 -11.49 -15.96 -10.22
CA GLY A 562 -11.34 -14.66 -9.55
C GLY A 562 -12.39 -14.34 -8.48
N CYS A 563 -13.53 -15.04 -8.44
CA CYS A 563 -14.46 -15.02 -7.30
C CYS A 563 -14.01 -15.93 -6.12
N ILE A 564 -13.09 -16.87 -6.36
CA ILE A 564 -12.56 -17.84 -5.39
C ILE A 564 -11.20 -17.40 -4.80
N VAL A 565 -10.36 -16.67 -5.54
CA VAL A 565 -9.03 -16.22 -5.06
C VAL A 565 -9.18 -15.22 -3.91
N ARG A 566 -8.43 -15.36 -2.80
CA ARG A 566 -8.54 -14.42 -1.67
C ARG A 566 -7.75 -13.15 -1.92
N PHE A 567 -6.46 -13.28 -2.19
CA PHE A 567 -5.55 -12.17 -2.45
C PHE A 567 -5.06 -12.20 -3.91
N PRO A 568 -5.03 -11.06 -4.63
CA PRO A 568 -4.62 -11.05 -6.06
C PRO A 568 -3.25 -11.67 -6.33
N ARG A 569 -2.32 -11.64 -5.36
CA ARG A 569 -0.99 -12.28 -5.43
C ARG A 569 -1.05 -13.81 -5.58
N GLU A 570 -2.13 -14.46 -5.14
CA GLU A 570 -2.32 -15.92 -5.22
C GLU A 570 -2.80 -16.37 -6.62
N SER A 571 -3.37 -15.46 -7.42
CA SER A 571 -4.08 -15.78 -8.67
C SER A 571 -3.21 -16.52 -9.71
N GLY A 572 -1.95 -16.08 -9.87
CA GLY A 572 -1.01 -16.68 -10.82
C GLY A 572 -0.66 -18.15 -10.51
N ALA A 573 -0.66 -18.54 -9.22
CA ALA A 573 -0.39 -19.91 -8.81
C ALA A 573 -1.59 -20.86 -9.02
N ILE A 574 -2.81 -20.32 -9.09
CA ILE A 574 -4.05 -21.10 -9.23
C ILE A 574 -4.28 -21.54 -10.68
N GLY A 575 -3.77 -20.81 -11.68
CA GLY A 575 -3.90 -21.16 -13.10
C GLY A 575 -3.46 -22.60 -13.43
N PRO A 576 -2.21 -23.01 -13.13
CA PRO A 576 -1.75 -24.39 -13.36
C PRO A 576 -2.57 -25.44 -12.60
N LEU A 577 -2.89 -25.18 -11.32
CA LEU A 577 -3.69 -26.09 -10.48
C LEU A 577 -5.10 -26.37 -11.04
N VAL A 578 -5.62 -25.47 -11.89
CA VAL A 578 -6.96 -25.55 -12.45
C VAL A 578 -6.97 -26.03 -13.91
N PHE A 579 -5.97 -25.67 -14.72
CA PHE A 579 -5.91 -26.08 -16.14
C PHE A 579 -5.17 -27.39 -16.39
N VAL A 580 -4.14 -27.75 -15.61
CA VAL A 580 -3.46 -29.05 -15.78
C VAL A 580 -4.41 -30.23 -15.57
N PRO A 581 -5.34 -30.23 -14.59
CA PRO A 581 -6.35 -31.28 -14.50
C PRO A 581 -7.29 -31.33 -15.70
N GLN A 582 -7.65 -30.20 -16.34
CA GLN A 582 -8.45 -30.22 -17.57
C GLN A 582 -7.72 -30.88 -18.74
N LEU A 583 -6.40 -30.67 -18.84
CA LEU A 583 -5.54 -31.31 -19.82
C LEU A 583 -5.43 -32.82 -19.58
N LEU A 584 -5.21 -33.26 -18.34
CA LEU A 584 -5.19 -34.68 -17.97
C LEU A 584 -6.53 -35.37 -18.25
N MET A 585 -7.65 -34.73 -17.91
CA MET A 585 -9.00 -35.23 -18.16
C MET A 585 -9.47 -35.10 -19.62
N SER A 586 -8.63 -34.60 -20.55
CA SER A 586 -8.98 -34.49 -21.97
C SER A 586 -9.00 -35.84 -22.71
N GLY A 587 -8.43 -36.90 -22.12
CA GLY A 587 -8.35 -38.24 -22.70
C GLY A 587 -7.09 -38.51 -23.53
N THR A 588 -6.14 -37.57 -23.59
CA THR A 588 -4.87 -37.72 -24.35
C THR A 588 -3.74 -38.40 -23.58
N PHE A 589 -3.53 -38.00 -22.33
CA PHE A 589 -2.44 -38.51 -21.48
C PHE A 589 -2.84 -39.76 -20.70
N ILE A 590 -4.14 -39.88 -20.39
CA ILE A 590 -4.73 -41.01 -19.69
C ILE A 590 -6.05 -41.32 -20.41
N PRO A 591 -6.27 -42.53 -20.96
CA PRO A 591 -7.55 -42.89 -21.57
C PRO A 591 -8.63 -42.94 -20.49
N VAL A 592 -9.88 -42.57 -20.82
CA VAL A 592 -10.97 -42.39 -19.83
C VAL A 592 -11.25 -43.68 -19.04
N GLN A 593 -11.01 -44.83 -19.67
CA GLN A 593 -11.13 -46.17 -19.08
C GLN A 593 -10.11 -46.43 -17.96
N ALA A 594 -8.92 -45.83 -18.01
CA ALA A 594 -7.88 -45.93 -16.97
C ALA A 594 -8.07 -44.89 -15.84
N ILE A 595 -8.86 -43.84 -16.06
CA ILE A 595 -9.22 -42.90 -14.99
C ILE A 595 -10.08 -43.62 -13.94
N PRO A 596 -9.74 -43.58 -12.63
CA PRO A 596 -10.51 -44.22 -11.58
C PRO A 596 -11.99 -43.81 -11.59
N HIS A 597 -12.90 -44.76 -11.30
CA HIS A 597 -14.34 -44.55 -11.40
C HIS A 597 -14.84 -43.33 -10.59
N PHE A 598 -14.24 -43.05 -9.43
CA PHE A 598 -14.60 -41.91 -8.57
C PHE A 598 -14.10 -40.54 -9.10
N LEU A 599 -13.25 -40.51 -10.14
CA LEU A 599 -12.81 -39.28 -10.83
C LEU A 599 -13.42 -39.15 -12.23
N ARG A 600 -13.93 -40.23 -12.84
CA ARG A 600 -14.40 -40.26 -14.24
C ARG A 600 -15.53 -39.27 -14.56
N TRP A 601 -16.25 -38.75 -13.57
CA TRP A 601 -17.24 -37.68 -13.74
C TRP A 601 -16.61 -36.32 -14.07
N MET A 602 -15.37 -36.07 -13.64
CA MET A 602 -14.68 -34.79 -13.79
C MET A 602 -14.40 -34.42 -15.26
N GLN A 603 -14.31 -35.41 -16.16
CA GLN A 603 -14.16 -35.17 -17.60
C GLN A 603 -15.29 -34.32 -18.17
N TYR A 604 -16.53 -34.51 -17.70
CA TYR A 604 -17.72 -33.80 -18.21
C TYR A 604 -17.75 -32.32 -17.80
N ILE A 605 -16.81 -31.87 -16.96
CA ILE A 605 -16.59 -30.47 -16.59
C ILE A 605 -15.46 -29.85 -17.43
N SER A 606 -14.60 -30.68 -18.05
CA SER A 606 -13.51 -30.21 -18.92
C SER A 606 -14.06 -29.72 -20.26
N PHE A 607 -14.34 -28.41 -20.36
CA PHE A 607 -14.72 -27.78 -21.63
C PHE A 607 -13.62 -27.93 -22.70
N LEU A 608 -12.36 -28.09 -22.30
CA LEU A 608 -11.26 -28.48 -23.19
C LEU A 608 -11.51 -29.83 -23.87
N GLN A 609 -12.05 -30.84 -23.18
CA GLN A 609 -12.36 -32.16 -23.76
C GLN A 609 -13.35 -32.03 -24.94
N TYR A 610 -14.43 -31.27 -24.76
CA TYR A 610 -15.44 -31.07 -25.81
C TYR A 610 -14.90 -30.29 -27.01
N ALA A 611 -14.09 -29.26 -26.77
CA ALA A 611 -13.44 -28.49 -27.85
C ALA A 611 -12.42 -29.35 -28.62
N VAL A 612 -11.61 -30.16 -27.93
CA VAL A 612 -10.67 -31.11 -28.53
C VAL A 612 -11.39 -32.13 -29.43
N LYS A 613 -12.49 -32.72 -28.97
CA LYS A 613 -13.25 -33.68 -29.78
C LYS A 613 -13.81 -33.04 -31.05
N LEU A 614 -14.27 -31.79 -30.98
CA LEU A 614 -14.66 -31.02 -32.18
C LEU A 614 -13.49 -30.75 -33.12
N LEU A 615 -12.34 -30.27 -32.62
CA LEU A 615 -11.14 -30.02 -33.45
C LEU A 615 -10.68 -31.30 -34.17
N ALA A 616 -10.70 -32.45 -33.49
CA ALA A 616 -10.38 -33.74 -34.11
C ALA A 616 -11.40 -34.18 -35.18
N ILE A 617 -12.70 -33.92 -34.98
CA ILE A 617 -13.74 -34.17 -36.00
C ILE A 617 -13.52 -33.30 -37.24
N VAL A 618 -13.08 -32.04 -37.07
CA VAL A 618 -12.77 -31.13 -38.19
C VAL A 618 -11.51 -31.57 -38.93
N GLU A 619 -10.42 -31.86 -38.22
CA GLU A 619 -9.14 -32.30 -38.80
C GLU A 619 -9.28 -33.60 -39.61
N PHE A 620 -9.82 -34.65 -38.98
CA PHE A 620 -9.87 -35.97 -39.62
C PHE A 620 -11.05 -36.15 -40.59
N ARG A 621 -11.90 -35.14 -40.82
CA ARG A 621 -13.08 -35.23 -41.71
C ARG A 621 -12.76 -35.71 -43.13
N ARG A 622 -11.59 -35.32 -43.66
CA ARG A 622 -11.15 -35.64 -45.04
C ARG A 622 -10.36 -36.96 -45.15
N THR A 623 -10.26 -37.72 -44.07
CA THR A 623 -9.52 -39.01 -44.02
C THR A 623 -10.35 -40.15 -44.65
N ASP A 624 -9.70 -41.21 -45.12
CA ASP A 624 -10.40 -42.42 -45.60
C ASP A 624 -11.35 -42.98 -44.52
N PRO A 625 -12.62 -43.33 -44.83
CA PRO A 625 -13.61 -43.76 -43.84
C PRO A 625 -13.22 -44.97 -42.99
N MET A 626 -12.38 -45.88 -43.50
CA MET A 626 -11.88 -47.02 -42.72
C MET A 626 -10.89 -46.54 -41.64
N LEU A 627 -9.97 -45.66 -42.03
CA LEU A 627 -8.98 -45.08 -41.12
C LEU A 627 -9.65 -44.11 -40.13
N GLN A 628 -10.63 -43.32 -40.58
CA GLN A 628 -11.41 -42.41 -39.73
C GLN A 628 -12.11 -43.15 -38.58
N ARG A 629 -12.71 -44.33 -38.84
CA ARG A 629 -13.30 -45.19 -37.79
C ARG A 629 -12.26 -45.68 -36.77
N VAL A 630 -11.06 -46.05 -37.23
CA VAL A 630 -9.96 -46.48 -36.34
C VAL A 630 -9.44 -45.31 -35.49
N ILE A 631 -9.27 -44.14 -36.10
CA ILE A 631 -8.87 -42.89 -35.44
C ILE A 631 -9.87 -42.52 -34.34
N PHE A 632 -11.15 -42.35 -34.68
CA PHE A 632 -12.17 -41.92 -33.73
C PHE A 632 -12.39 -42.92 -32.60
N ARG A 633 -12.32 -44.24 -32.87
CA ARG A 633 -12.36 -45.28 -31.83
C ARG A 633 -11.13 -45.27 -30.92
N THR A 634 -9.97 -44.85 -31.41
CA THR A 634 -8.74 -44.74 -30.60
C THR A 634 -8.72 -43.46 -29.76
N MET A 635 -9.33 -42.38 -30.24
CA MET A 635 -9.41 -41.07 -29.56
C MET A 635 -10.64 -40.92 -28.63
N GLU A 636 -11.52 -41.93 -28.55
CA GLU A 636 -12.84 -41.87 -27.90
C GLU A 636 -13.71 -40.68 -28.38
N VAL A 637 -13.63 -40.38 -29.69
CA VAL A 637 -14.36 -39.30 -30.38
C VAL A 637 -15.61 -39.89 -31.04
N ASP A 638 -16.76 -39.27 -30.83
CA ASP A 638 -18.01 -39.62 -31.50
C ASP A 638 -18.48 -38.47 -32.41
N PRO A 639 -18.49 -38.65 -33.75
CA PRO A 639 -18.91 -37.60 -34.68
C PRO A 639 -20.42 -37.34 -34.66
N GLU A 640 -21.27 -38.28 -34.23
CA GLU A 640 -22.72 -38.06 -34.17
C GLU A 640 -23.09 -37.06 -33.05
N LEU A 641 -22.28 -37.03 -31.99
CA LEU A 641 -22.41 -36.11 -30.87
C LEU A 641 -21.91 -34.67 -31.14
N THR A 642 -21.47 -34.33 -32.37
CA THR A 642 -20.99 -32.98 -32.75
C THR A 642 -21.93 -31.86 -32.25
N LYS A 643 -23.25 -32.02 -32.44
CA LYS A 643 -24.25 -31.02 -31.99
C LYS A 643 -24.30 -30.87 -30.47
N VAL A 644 -24.06 -31.96 -29.72
CA VAL A 644 -24.02 -31.96 -28.25
C VAL A 644 -22.76 -31.27 -27.74
N TYR A 645 -21.61 -31.46 -28.40
CA TYR A 645 -20.36 -30.79 -28.04
C TYR A 645 -20.48 -29.26 -28.23
N ILE A 646 -21.00 -28.81 -29.38
CA ILE A 646 -21.24 -27.38 -29.67
C ILE A 646 -22.25 -26.78 -28.67
N GLY A 647 -23.38 -27.47 -28.43
CA GLY A 647 -24.39 -27.04 -27.46
C GLY A 647 -23.84 -26.93 -26.03
N THR A 648 -22.97 -27.85 -25.62
CA THR A 648 -22.30 -27.81 -24.30
C THR A 648 -21.40 -26.58 -24.16
N LEU A 649 -20.56 -26.29 -25.17
CA LEU A 649 -19.67 -25.12 -25.16
C LEU A 649 -20.46 -23.80 -25.18
N LEU A 650 -21.58 -23.71 -25.90
CA LEU A 650 -22.44 -22.53 -25.91
C LEU A 650 -23.15 -22.27 -24.56
N LEU A 651 -23.48 -23.33 -23.81
CA LEU A 651 -24.19 -23.22 -22.53
C LEU A 651 -23.25 -23.04 -21.32
N MET A 652 -22.00 -23.53 -21.40
CA MET A 652 -21.02 -23.48 -20.29
C MET A 652 -20.77 -22.07 -19.73
N PRO A 653 -20.53 -21.01 -20.54
CA PRO A 653 -20.38 -19.64 -20.04
C PRO A 653 -21.52 -19.19 -19.10
N ARG A 654 -22.76 -19.57 -19.41
CA ARG A 654 -23.95 -19.23 -18.62
C ARG A 654 -24.12 -20.11 -17.36
N ALA A 655 -23.58 -21.32 -17.38
CA ALA A 655 -23.47 -22.15 -16.17
C ALA A 655 -22.42 -21.56 -15.21
N LEU A 656 -21.28 -21.11 -15.75
CA LEU A 656 -20.18 -20.51 -14.99
C LEU A 656 -20.56 -19.15 -14.38
N GLU A 657 -21.34 -18.31 -15.07
CA GLU A 657 -21.93 -17.08 -14.51
C GLU A 657 -22.81 -17.35 -13.29
N ARG A 658 -23.69 -18.35 -13.37
CA ARG A 658 -24.56 -18.75 -12.26
C ARG A 658 -23.75 -19.30 -11.08
N LEU A 659 -22.72 -20.11 -11.37
CA LEU A 659 -21.83 -20.65 -10.35
C LEU A 659 -21.00 -19.54 -9.68
N SER A 660 -20.50 -18.54 -10.42
CA SER A 660 -19.75 -17.42 -9.82
C SER A 660 -20.65 -16.55 -8.96
N GLY A 661 -21.92 -16.35 -9.34
CA GLY A 661 -22.94 -15.72 -8.50
C GLY A 661 -23.20 -16.45 -7.17
N VAL A 662 -23.24 -17.80 -7.20
CA VAL A 662 -23.40 -18.63 -5.98
C VAL A 662 -22.13 -18.62 -5.13
N VAL A 663 -20.96 -18.82 -5.73
CA VAL A 663 -19.65 -18.77 -5.05
C VAL A 663 -19.44 -17.41 -4.39
N ALA A 664 -19.69 -16.31 -5.08
CA ALA A 664 -19.60 -14.96 -4.55
C ALA A 664 -20.67 -14.62 -3.50
N ALA A 665 -21.67 -15.48 -3.27
CA ALA A 665 -22.57 -15.40 -2.12
C ALA A 665 -22.03 -16.20 -0.92
N LEU A 666 -21.41 -17.37 -1.18
CA LEU A 666 -20.83 -18.25 -0.16
C LEU A 666 -19.53 -17.70 0.43
N THR A 667 -18.59 -17.20 -0.40
CA THR A 667 -17.34 -16.57 0.09
C THR A 667 -17.63 -15.34 0.93
N ARG A 668 -18.69 -14.58 0.60
CA ARG A 668 -19.18 -13.46 1.43
C ARG A 668 -19.64 -13.88 2.83
N GLN A 669 -20.12 -15.11 3.02
CA GLN A 669 -20.49 -15.62 4.36
C GLN A 669 -19.26 -16.10 5.16
N THR A 670 -18.26 -16.68 4.50
CA THR A 670 -17.10 -17.29 5.18
C THR A 670 -15.93 -16.33 5.41
N TRP A 671 -15.80 -15.25 4.63
CA TRP A 671 -14.59 -14.40 4.65
C TRP A 671 -14.68 -13.12 5.48
N GLY A 672 -15.81 -12.86 6.14
CA GLY A 672 -15.93 -11.76 7.13
C GLY A 672 -15.87 -10.33 6.56
N VAL A 673 -16.00 -10.15 5.24
CA VAL A 673 -16.02 -8.82 4.60
C VAL A 673 -17.35 -8.12 4.93
N GLY A 674 -17.35 -7.29 5.98
CA GLY A 674 -18.53 -6.55 6.42
C GLY A 674 -19.01 -5.48 5.43
N GLY A 675 -20.29 -5.08 5.55
CA GLY A 675 -20.83 -3.88 4.90
C GLY A 675 -21.53 -4.06 3.55
N CYS A 676 -21.92 -5.29 3.16
CA CYS A 676 -22.67 -5.54 1.92
C CYS A 676 -23.81 -6.58 2.10
N ALA A 677 -25.06 -6.10 1.97
CA ALA A 677 -26.28 -6.90 2.02
C ALA A 677 -26.32 -8.12 1.05
N PRO A 678 -27.11 -9.17 1.39
CA PRO A 678 -27.17 -10.41 0.61
C PRO A 678 -27.85 -10.25 -0.77
N LEU A 679 -27.43 -11.11 -1.70
CA LEU A 679 -28.07 -11.30 -3.01
C LEU A 679 -29.53 -11.76 -2.85
N ARG A 680 -30.50 -10.95 -3.30
CA ARG A 680 -31.88 -11.41 -3.51
C ARG A 680 -31.93 -12.35 -4.72
N LEU A 681 -31.88 -13.66 -4.47
CA LEU A 681 -32.26 -14.68 -5.46
C LEU A 681 -33.78 -14.68 -5.64
N SER A 682 -34.30 -13.71 -6.39
CA SER A 682 -35.73 -13.59 -6.72
C SER A 682 -36.13 -14.61 -7.80
N GLY A 683 -36.28 -15.87 -7.42
CA GLY A 683 -36.79 -16.94 -8.28
C GLY A 683 -37.08 -18.21 -7.49
N ARG A 684 -38.25 -18.82 -7.68
CA ARG A 684 -38.64 -20.08 -7.02
C ARG A 684 -37.68 -21.20 -7.45
N MET A 685 -36.82 -21.63 -6.52
CA MET A 685 -35.74 -22.57 -6.79
C MET A 685 -36.23 -24.03 -6.86
N ARG A 686 -36.97 -24.39 -7.91
CA ARG A 686 -37.12 -25.80 -8.32
C ARG A 686 -35.82 -26.26 -8.97
N VAL A 687 -34.95 -26.93 -8.20
CA VAL A 687 -33.79 -27.64 -8.74
C VAL A 687 -34.28 -28.90 -9.45
N SER A 688 -34.75 -28.75 -10.68
CA SER A 688 -34.90 -29.88 -11.59
C SER A 688 -33.52 -30.23 -12.12
N LEU A 689 -32.92 -31.30 -11.60
CA LEU A 689 -31.71 -31.90 -12.14
C LEU A 689 -32.07 -32.56 -13.49
N ALA A 690 -32.02 -31.75 -14.55
CA ALA A 690 -32.19 -32.22 -15.92
C ALA A 690 -30.97 -33.03 -16.36
N THR A 691 -30.96 -34.31 -15.99
CA THR A 691 -30.00 -35.30 -16.52
C THR A 691 -30.17 -35.39 -18.03
N PRO A 692 -29.13 -35.10 -18.85
CA PRO A 692 -29.19 -35.35 -20.28
C PRO A 692 -29.10 -36.86 -20.56
N VAL A 693 -29.79 -37.29 -21.61
CA VAL A 693 -29.81 -38.66 -22.17
C VAL A 693 -30.44 -39.74 -21.28
N LYS A 694 -31.61 -40.24 -21.71
CA LYS A 694 -32.07 -41.59 -21.34
C LYS A 694 -31.11 -42.61 -21.98
N ALA A 695 -30.31 -43.32 -21.19
CA ALA A 695 -29.67 -44.54 -21.67
C ALA A 695 -30.72 -45.65 -21.77
N VAL A 696 -30.79 -46.33 -22.92
CA VAL A 696 -31.58 -47.56 -23.08
C VAL A 696 -30.75 -48.72 -22.56
N ALA A 697 -31.32 -49.52 -21.64
CA ALA A 697 -30.77 -50.78 -21.16
C ALA A 697 -31.91 -51.81 -21.10
N PRO A 698 -31.63 -53.11 -21.35
CA PRO A 698 -32.66 -54.14 -21.49
C PRO A 698 -33.31 -54.54 -20.16
N ALA A 699 -34.46 -55.20 -20.24
CA ALA A 699 -35.24 -55.63 -19.09
C ALA A 699 -34.62 -56.83 -18.35
N GLY A 700 -34.70 -56.84 -17.01
CA GLY A 700 -34.36 -58.00 -16.18
C GLY A 700 -34.31 -57.72 -14.67
N ALA A 701 -34.81 -58.68 -13.87
CA ALA A 701 -34.52 -58.89 -12.45
C ALA A 701 -34.75 -57.75 -11.42
N ASN A 702 -36.03 -57.56 -11.08
CA ASN A 702 -36.55 -57.45 -9.71
C ASN A 702 -35.55 -57.75 -8.54
N ARG A 703 -35.31 -56.78 -7.63
CA ARG A 703 -35.93 -56.75 -6.27
C ARG A 703 -35.47 -55.58 -5.39
N SER A 704 -36.26 -55.33 -4.35
CA SER A 704 -36.06 -54.32 -3.29
C SER A 704 -35.08 -54.77 -2.19
N VAL A 705 -34.46 -53.80 -1.50
CA VAL A 705 -34.60 -53.60 -0.03
C VAL A 705 -33.97 -52.26 0.37
N SER A 706 -34.53 -51.60 1.39
CA SER A 706 -34.02 -50.35 1.97
C SER A 706 -33.60 -50.54 3.43
N ARG A 707 -32.47 -49.94 3.84
CA ARG A 707 -32.18 -49.45 5.21
C ARG A 707 -30.83 -48.72 5.29
N PRO A 708 -30.66 -47.74 6.20
CA PRO A 708 -29.41 -47.00 6.40
C PRO A 708 -28.54 -47.57 7.53
N ILE A 709 -27.24 -47.27 7.53
CA ILE A 709 -26.28 -47.56 8.62
C ILE A 709 -25.70 -46.24 9.16
N LYS A 710 -25.44 -46.14 10.48
CA LYS A 710 -25.10 -44.90 11.19
C LYS A 710 -23.62 -44.84 11.65
N GLY A 711 -22.79 -44.05 10.96
CA GLY A 711 -21.51 -43.49 11.47
C GLY A 711 -20.54 -44.49 12.14
N PRO A 712 -19.69 -44.03 13.08
CA PRO A 712 -19.12 -42.68 13.25
C PRO A 712 -17.58 -42.69 13.34
N LEU A 713 -16.91 -41.53 13.23
CA LEU A 713 -15.81 -41.10 14.12
C LEU A 713 -15.25 -39.71 13.77
N LEU A 714 -14.81 -38.98 14.79
CA LEU A 714 -14.21 -37.65 14.70
C LEU A 714 -13.28 -37.49 15.93
N ARG A 715 -11.96 -37.44 15.74
CA ARG A 715 -10.95 -37.27 16.82
C ARG A 715 -9.58 -36.90 16.23
N VAL A 716 -8.69 -36.37 17.11
CA VAL A 716 -7.30 -35.93 16.85
C VAL A 716 -7.21 -34.65 15.99
N ALA A 717 -6.50 -33.58 16.38
CA ALA A 717 -5.74 -33.28 17.61
C ALA A 717 -6.04 -31.87 18.14
N ARG A 718 -6.04 -31.69 19.48
CA ARG A 718 -5.98 -30.36 20.13
C ARG A 718 -5.59 -30.42 21.61
N GLU A 719 -4.30 -30.31 21.90
CA GLU A 719 -3.67 -29.94 23.20
C GLU A 719 -2.26 -29.44 22.85
N VAL A 720 -1.63 -28.50 23.57
CA VAL A 720 -1.22 -28.52 25.00
C VAL A 720 -1.44 -27.13 25.70
N THR A 721 -1.50 -27.14 27.04
CA THR A 721 -1.63 -26.01 28.01
C THR A 721 -0.30 -25.23 28.23
N ARG A 722 -0.17 -24.00 28.78
CA ARG A 722 -0.89 -23.11 29.75
C ARG A 722 -0.52 -23.32 31.24
N GLU A 723 0.15 -22.31 31.85
CA GLU A 723 0.52 -21.97 33.27
C GLU A 723 1.54 -20.78 33.18
N ARG A 724 1.87 -19.79 34.06
CA ARG A 724 1.43 -19.10 35.32
C ARG A 724 1.65 -17.56 35.11
N LEU A 725 1.29 -16.52 35.89
CA LEU A 725 1.00 -16.19 37.32
C LEU A 725 2.19 -15.67 38.20
N GLY A 726 1.98 -14.52 38.88
CA GLY A 726 2.91 -13.71 39.72
C GLY A 726 3.28 -12.36 39.07
N SER A 727 3.27 -11.14 39.65
CA SER A 727 3.56 -10.57 41.00
C SER A 727 4.98 -9.98 41.15
N GLU A 728 5.28 -8.80 41.70
CA GLU A 728 4.59 -7.54 42.16
C GLU A 728 5.74 -6.58 42.63
N ASP A 729 5.72 -5.24 42.84
CA ASP A 729 4.93 -4.05 42.43
C ASP A 729 5.75 -2.76 42.83
N GLY A 730 5.40 -1.51 42.44
CA GLY A 730 6.10 -0.29 42.95
C GLY A 730 5.89 1.09 42.26
N HIS A 731 6.03 2.19 43.02
CA HIS A 731 5.96 3.62 42.60
C HIS A 731 7.24 4.11 41.86
N GLY A 732 7.34 5.29 41.24
CA GLY A 732 6.49 6.48 40.98
C GLY A 732 7.05 7.23 39.75
N GLY A 733 6.77 8.49 39.38
CA GLY A 733 6.15 9.65 40.01
C GLY A 733 6.93 10.93 39.59
N HIS A 734 6.25 12.03 39.24
CA HIS A 734 6.81 13.37 38.87
C HIS A 734 7.54 13.53 37.51
N SER A 735 7.70 14.75 36.95
CA SER A 735 6.69 15.76 36.55
C SER A 735 7.31 16.99 35.85
N PHE A 736 6.75 17.39 34.69
CA PHE A 736 6.76 18.74 34.07
C PHE A 736 8.07 19.49 33.77
N GLY A 737 8.05 20.33 32.71
CA GLY A 737 9.11 21.30 32.41
C GLY A 737 9.13 21.79 30.95
N ARG A 738 8.36 22.82 30.60
CA ARG A 738 8.59 23.65 29.39
C ARG A 738 9.16 25.00 29.82
N VAL A 739 10.03 25.56 28.98
CA VAL A 739 10.51 26.97 29.00
C VAL A 739 10.74 27.40 27.53
N PRO A 740 10.85 28.70 27.18
CA PRO A 740 9.98 29.25 26.13
C PRO A 740 10.69 29.61 24.82
N LEU A 741 9.88 29.90 23.79
CA LEU A 741 10.31 30.47 22.52
C LEU A 741 10.50 31.99 22.63
N VAL A 742 11.68 32.49 22.29
CA VAL A 742 11.98 33.91 22.13
C VAL A 742 12.21 34.21 20.65
N GLN A 743 11.55 35.24 20.11
CA GLN A 743 11.85 35.74 18.76
C GLN A 743 13.17 36.52 18.78
N VAL A 744 14.08 36.22 17.83
CA VAL A 744 15.29 37.01 17.57
C VAL A 744 15.35 37.34 16.07
N GLY A 745 15.85 38.53 15.75
CA GLY A 745 15.79 39.11 14.40
C GLY A 745 16.66 38.43 13.34
N ARG A 746 16.48 38.88 12.08
CA ARG A 746 17.20 38.39 10.90
C ARG A 746 18.72 38.59 11.06
N SER A 747 19.47 37.49 11.07
CA SER A 747 20.93 37.49 10.95
C SER A 747 21.34 37.37 9.48
N THR A 748 22.15 38.32 8.98
CA THR A 748 22.67 38.34 7.61
C THR A 748 23.70 37.23 7.33
N VAL A 749 24.36 36.71 8.37
CA VAL A 749 25.41 35.67 8.25
C VAL A 749 24.85 34.36 7.69
N LEU A 750 23.59 34.02 8.00
CA LEU A 750 22.98 32.75 7.60
C LEU A 750 22.79 32.60 6.09
N ASP A 751 22.63 33.70 5.34
CA ASP A 751 22.50 33.64 3.88
C ASP A 751 23.87 33.63 3.17
N GLU A 752 24.91 34.13 3.83
CA GLU A 752 26.30 34.09 3.32
C GLU A 752 27.00 32.74 3.57
N VAL A 753 26.55 31.96 4.55
CA VAL A 753 27.03 30.58 4.78
C VAL A 753 26.37 29.60 3.79
N LYS A 754 25.10 29.79 3.43
CA LYS A 754 24.38 28.90 2.48
C LYS A 754 25.03 28.82 1.11
N SER A 755 25.61 29.91 0.62
CA SER A 755 26.32 29.94 -0.68
C SER A 755 27.67 29.21 -0.67
N ARG A 756 28.14 28.77 0.51
CA ARG A 756 29.44 28.09 0.72
C ARG A 756 29.30 26.60 1.02
N VAL A 757 28.09 26.09 1.19
CA VAL A 757 27.79 24.66 1.33
C VAL A 757 27.77 24.03 -0.06
N THR A 758 28.55 22.97 -0.28
CA THR A 758 28.57 22.29 -1.59
C THR A 758 27.41 21.31 -1.75
N GLU A 759 26.72 21.37 -2.89
CA GLU A 759 25.65 20.43 -3.22
C GLU A 759 26.18 18.99 -3.36
N SER A 760 25.36 18.02 -2.94
CA SER A 760 25.72 16.60 -2.93
C SER A 760 25.61 15.97 -4.34
N THR A 761 26.72 15.91 -5.08
CA THR A 761 26.79 15.40 -6.46
C THR A 761 27.19 13.92 -6.57
N PRO A 762 26.78 13.18 -7.62
CA PRO A 762 27.22 11.79 -7.88
C PRO A 762 28.57 11.70 -8.63
N HIS A 763 29.25 12.83 -8.83
CA HIS A 763 30.60 12.92 -9.38
C HIS A 763 31.58 13.28 -8.26
N PRO A 764 32.86 12.88 -8.33
CA PRO A 764 33.86 13.21 -7.32
C PRO A 764 33.98 14.73 -7.15
N ALA A 765 33.62 15.23 -5.97
CA ALA A 765 33.62 16.66 -5.68
C ALA A 765 34.94 17.04 -5.00
N TRP A 766 35.92 17.50 -5.80
CA TRP A 766 37.10 18.18 -5.27
C TRP A 766 36.76 19.59 -4.82
N VAL A 767 36.26 19.68 -3.59
CA VAL A 767 36.25 20.93 -2.84
C VAL A 767 37.66 21.16 -2.31
N ALA A 768 38.50 21.72 -3.18
CA ALA A 768 39.76 22.31 -2.74
C ALA A 768 39.44 23.45 -1.79
N VAL A 769 39.44 23.15 -0.48
CA VAL A 769 39.50 24.15 0.59
C VAL A 769 40.68 25.06 0.23
N PRO A 770 40.47 26.35 -0.06
CA PRO A 770 41.57 27.23 -0.43
C PRO A 770 42.55 27.26 0.73
N ILE A 771 43.86 27.12 0.44
CA ILE A 771 44.90 26.91 1.45
C ILE A 771 44.95 28.10 2.42
N THR A 772 44.17 28.00 3.49
CA THR A 772 44.15 28.92 4.61
C THR A 772 45.25 28.49 5.56
N GLN A 773 46.44 29.07 5.35
CA GLN A 773 47.58 28.89 6.25
C GLN A 773 47.14 29.22 7.69
N CYS A 774 47.32 28.27 8.61
CA CYS A 774 47.05 28.52 10.03
C CYS A 774 48.11 29.49 10.58
N PRO A 775 47.73 30.71 11.02
CA PRO A 775 48.68 31.61 11.67
C PRO A 775 49.19 30.94 12.95
N GLY A 776 50.48 30.59 12.99
CA GLY A 776 51.13 29.98 14.15
C GLY A 776 51.17 28.44 14.21
N THR A 777 50.52 27.68 13.32
CA THR A 777 50.62 26.20 13.32
C THR A 777 51.01 25.56 11.99
N GLY A 778 51.08 26.31 10.89
CA GLY A 778 51.64 25.87 9.59
C GLY A 778 50.72 24.96 8.76
N LYS A 779 50.21 23.89 9.36
CA LYS A 779 49.49 22.80 8.68
C LYS A 779 48.31 23.29 7.83
N SER A 780 48.31 22.93 6.56
CA SER A 780 47.12 22.99 5.69
C SER A 780 46.33 21.67 5.74
N HIS A 781 45.15 21.62 5.12
CA HIS A 781 44.46 20.36 4.87
C HIS A 781 43.63 20.38 3.59
N SER A 782 43.56 19.24 2.91
CA SER A 782 42.72 19.02 1.73
C SER A 782 41.60 18.02 2.03
N VAL A 783 40.50 18.10 1.28
CA VAL A 783 39.30 17.29 1.53
C VAL A 783 38.74 16.77 0.22
N CYS A 784 38.44 15.47 0.18
CA CYS A 784 37.80 14.79 -0.94
C CYS A 784 36.52 14.10 -0.45
N ALA A 785 35.43 14.23 -1.19
CA ALA A 785 34.17 13.55 -0.92
C ALA A 785 33.69 12.77 -2.14
N TYR A 786 33.16 11.57 -1.90
CA TYR A 786 32.56 10.72 -2.92
C TYR A 786 31.35 9.99 -2.37
N GLN A 787 30.35 9.81 -3.21
CA GLN A 787 29.14 9.06 -2.87
C GLN A 787 28.67 8.21 -4.05
N SER A 788 28.13 7.03 -3.76
CA SER A 788 27.58 6.10 -4.75
C SER A 788 26.31 5.46 -4.24
N ILE A 789 25.41 5.17 -5.18
CA ILE A 789 24.08 4.59 -4.96
C ILE A 789 24.05 3.06 -4.94
N GLY A 790 25.12 2.40 -5.41
CA GLY A 790 25.16 0.94 -5.52
C GLY A 790 23.95 0.40 -6.31
N ASP A 791 23.27 -0.61 -5.75
CA ASP A 791 22.03 -1.19 -6.27
C ASP A 791 20.75 -0.52 -5.69
N ARG A 792 20.88 0.58 -4.94
CA ARG A 792 19.75 1.27 -4.29
C ARG A 792 18.94 2.09 -5.31
N LYS A 793 17.70 2.43 -4.93
CA LYS A 793 16.76 3.19 -5.79
C LYS A 793 16.87 4.70 -5.66
N THR A 794 17.46 5.14 -4.57
CA THR A 794 17.61 6.51 -4.11
C THR A 794 18.92 6.56 -3.36
N GLN A 795 19.71 7.62 -3.53
CA GLN A 795 20.89 7.84 -2.70
C GLN A 795 20.38 8.28 -1.32
N GLU A 796 20.41 7.41 -0.32
CA GLU A 796 19.89 7.70 1.02
C GLU A 796 20.92 8.48 1.88
N ASP A 797 22.22 8.25 1.69
CA ASP A 797 23.32 9.00 2.35
C ASP A 797 23.47 10.45 1.85
N ARG A 798 23.95 11.36 2.71
CA ARG A 798 24.41 12.72 2.33
C ARG A 798 25.75 13.05 2.99
N TYR A 799 26.41 14.09 2.48
CA TYR A 799 27.55 14.74 3.13
C TYR A 799 27.38 16.27 3.15
N THR A 800 28.11 16.94 4.04
CA THR A 800 28.28 18.40 4.08
C THR A 800 29.76 18.71 4.18
N LEU A 801 30.25 19.63 3.33
CA LEU A 801 31.59 20.23 3.45
C LEU A 801 31.44 21.74 3.58
N VAL A 802 32.09 22.34 4.59
CA VAL A 802 32.18 23.78 4.80
C VAL A 802 33.65 24.16 4.99
N PRO A 803 34.33 24.69 3.95
CA PRO A 803 35.76 25.04 3.99
C PRO A 803 36.15 26.09 5.03
N CYS A 804 35.22 27.00 5.36
CA CYS A 804 35.38 28.07 6.33
C CYS A 804 34.02 28.24 7.03
N LEU A 805 33.93 27.84 8.31
CA LEU A 805 32.68 27.78 9.06
C LEU A 805 32.22 29.15 9.57
N ASP A 806 33.14 29.92 10.14
CA ASP A 806 32.95 31.27 10.65
C ASP A 806 34.17 32.14 10.24
N PRO A 807 34.00 33.07 9.28
CA PRO A 807 35.10 33.90 8.79
C PRO A 807 35.52 35.01 9.77
N THR A 808 34.92 35.08 10.97
CA THR A 808 35.33 36.02 12.03
C THR A 808 36.33 35.43 13.03
N LEU A 809 36.68 34.15 12.89
CA LEU A 809 37.81 33.54 13.58
C LEU A 809 39.09 33.69 12.75
N GLU A 810 40.16 34.24 13.34
CA GLU A 810 41.47 34.38 12.69
C GLU A 810 42.23 33.05 12.53
N VAL A 811 41.75 31.99 13.17
CA VAL A 811 42.24 30.61 12.97
C VAL A 811 41.42 29.87 11.91
N PRO A 812 42.05 29.05 11.04
CA PRO A 812 41.32 28.21 10.11
C PRO A 812 40.37 27.26 10.83
N ASN A 813 39.13 27.24 10.33
CA ASN A 813 38.00 26.57 10.96
C ASN A 813 37.12 25.93 9.87
N SER A 814 36.99 24.61 9.88
CA SER A 814 36.33 23.85 8.81
C SER A 814 35.45 22.72 9.35
N PHE A 815 34.29 22.52 8.73
CA PHE A 815 33.28 21.57 9.20
C PHE A 815 32.91 20.56 8.12
N PHE A 816 32.88 19.28 8.50
CA PHE A 816 32.60 18.16 7.62
C PHE A 816 31.59 17.21 8.26
N GLY A 817 30.75 16.56 7.47
CA GLY A 817 29.87 15.51 7.98
C GLY A 817 29.42 14.51 6.94
N VAL A 818 29.16 13.28 7.37
CA VAL A 818 28.48 12.22 6.63
C VAL A 818 27.21 11.84 7.40
N PHE A 819 26.12 11.62 6.66
CA PHE A 819 24.76 11.50 7.14
C PHE A 819 24.08 10.32 6.43
N ASP A 820 24.20 9.10 6.98
CA ASP A 820 23.47 7.94 6.49
C ASP A 820 21.98 8.08 6.87
N GLY A 821 21.10 8.02 5.86
CA GLY A 821 19.66 8.15 6.03
C GLY A 821 18.96 6.81 5.84
N THR A 822 17.94 6.52 6.63
CA THR A 822 17.08 5.34 6.41
C THR A 822 15.63 5.69 6.16
N VAL A 823 14.98 4.89 5.31
CA VAL A 823 13.63 5.10 4.75
C VAL A 823 13.60 6.27 3.76
N GLY A 824 14.64 6.36 2.93
CA GLY A 824 14.85 7.43 1.95
C GLY A 824 15.68 8.59 2.49
N ASP A 825 16.01 9.51 1.58
CA ASP A 825 16.92 10.64 1.82
C ASP A 825 16.31 11.82 2.60
N PHE A 826 15.12 11.65 3.17
CA PHE A 826 14.39 12.74 3.82
C PHE A 826 15.12 13.26 5.08
N ALA A 827 15.57 12.36 5.95
CA ALA A 827 16.24 12.74 7.19
C ALA A 827 17.67 13.22 6.94
N SER A 828 18.44 12.53 6.11
CA SER A 828 19.82 12.90 5.76
C SER A 828 19.90 14.25 5.04
N ASN A 829 19.00 14.55 4.08
CA ASN A 829 18.92 15.91 3.51
C ASN A 829 18.63 16.97 4.57
N ALA A 830 17.61 16.76 5.40
CA ALA A 830 17.24 17.76 6.40
C ALA A 830 18.36 17.98 7.44
N VAL A 831 19.05 16.93 7.89
CA VAL A 831 20.15 17.04 8.86
C VAL A 831 21.36 17.76 8.26
N LYS A 832 21.78 17.43 7.03
CA LYS A 832 22.97 18.04 6.37
C LYS A 832 22.86 19.58 6.32
N ASP A 833 21.64 20.09 6.12
CA ASP A 833 21.30 21.51 5.97
C ASP A 833 21.04 22.20 7.33
N LEU A 834 20.73 21.44 8.38
CA LEU A 834 20.40 21.95 9.72
C LEU A 834 21.62 22.07 10.65
N VAL A 835 22.59 21.16 10.58
CA VAL A 835 23.67 21.10 11.58
C VAL A 835 24.53 22.36 11.63
N VAL A 836 24.98 22.89 10.49
CA VAL A 836 25.85 24.08 10.44
C VAL A 836 25.15 25.33 11.00
N PRO A 837 23.91 25.67 10.59
CA PRO A 837 23.13 26.70 11.27
C PRO A 837 22.99 26.50 12.78
N LYS A 838 22.73 25.27 13.25
CA LYS A 838 22.53 25.01 14.69
C LYS A 838 23.81 25.04 15.52
N LEU A 839 24.97 24.77 14.92
CA LEU A 839 26.26 25.03 15.54
C LEU A 839 26.49 26.54 15.75
N LEU A 840 26.33 27.33 14.67
CA LEU A 840 26.51 28.78 14.70
C LEU A 840 25.49 29.49 15.61
N GLU A 841 24.32 28.90 15.83
CA GLU A 841 23.32 29.39 16.78
C GLU A 841 23.66 29.12 18.26
N SER A 842 24.51 28.14 18.61
CA SER A 842 24.74 27.73 20.00
C SER A 842 25.40 28.84 20.86
N PRO A 843 24.91 29.08 22.10
CA PRO A 843 25.57 29.91 23.10
C PRO A 843 27.01 29.47 23.38
N SER A 844 27.28 28.16 23.48
CA SER A 844 28.63 27.67 23.78
C SER A 844 29.59 27.83 22.59
N TRP A 845 29.09 27.78 21.34
CA TRP A 845 29.87 28.19 20.16
C TRP A 845 30.19 29.69 20.19
N LYS A 846 29.19 30.54 20.48
CA LYS A 846 29.36 32.00 20.55
C LYS A 846 30.32 32.41 21.67
N ALA A 847 30.24 31.77 22.83
CA ALA A 847 31.14 31.98 23.96
C ALA A 847 32.57 31.52 23.63
N PHE A 848 32.74 30.34 23.00
CA PHE A 848 34.03 29.90 22.48
C PHE A 848 34.60 30.93 21.49
N ARG A 849 33.81 31.38 20.50
CA ARG A 849 34.23 32.38 19.50
C ARG A 849 34.65 33.72 20.11
N GLN A 850 34.04 34.14 21.22
CA GLN A 850 34.36 35.40 21.91
C GLN A 850 35.61 35.32 22.81
N ALA A 851 36.04 34.12 23.21
CA ALA A 851 37.13 33.93 24.17
C ALA A 851 38.29 33.04 23.66
N HIS A 852 38.20 32.53 22.42
CA HIS A 852 39.23 31.67 21.83
C HIS A 852 40.61 32.35 21.81
N GLY A 853 41.66 31.58 22.07
CA GLY A 853 43.02 32.07 22.33
C GLY A 853 43.28 32.52 23.78
N GLY A 854 42.24 32.74 24.60
CA GLY A 854 42.36 33.11 26.03
C GLY A 854 41.80 32.10 27.03
N LEU A 855 41.11 31.05 26.56
CA LEU A 855 40.48 30.01 27.39
C LEU A 855 41.49 28.98 27.92
N LYS A 856 41.18 28.32 29.05
CA LYS A 856 41.93 27.12 29.46
C LYS A 856 41.52 25.91 28.60
N PRO A 857 42.40 24.92 28.35
CA PRO A 857 42.08 23.77 27.49
C PRO A 857 40.81 22.99 27.89
N ALA A 858 40.54 22.85 29.20
CA ALA A 858 39.34 22.18 29.71
C ALA A 858 38.05 23.03 29.54
N GLU A 859 38.19 24.35 29.43
CA GLU A 859 37.08 25.28 29.14
C GLU A 859 36.78 25.27 27.62
N GLU A 860 37.81 25.20 26.77
CA GLU A 860 37.64 24.98 25.31
C GLU A 860 36.95 23.63 25.01
N GLU A 861 37.46 22.53 25.57
CA GLU A 861 36.88 21.19 25.40
C GLU A 861 35.41 21.16 25.85
N ARG A 862 35.10 21.78 27.00
CA ARG A 862 33.74 21.87 27.52
C ARG A 862 32.82 22.65 26.58
N LEU A 863 33.22 23.85 26.15
CA LEU A 863 32.38 24.71 25.30
C LEU A 863 32.12 24.07 23.93
N LEU A 864 33.13 23.43 23.33
CA LEU A 864 32.98 22.71 22.07
C LEU A 864 32.10 21.45 22.21
N THR A 865 32.23 20.73 23.34
CA THR A 865 31.37 19.58 23.66
C THR A 865 29.91 19.98 23.88
N GLU A 866 29.67 21.09 24.57
CA GLU A 866 28.32 21.66 24.74
C GLU A 866 27.75 22.14 23.40
N ALA A 867 28.54 22.86 22.59
CA ALA A 867 28.12 23.35 21.27
C ALA A 867 27.73 22.22 20.30
N PHE A 868 28.46 21.10 20.29
CA PHE A 868 28.08 19.91 19.52
C PHE A 868 26.80 19.25 20.05
N ARG A 869 26.59 19.21 21.38
CA ARG A 869 25.36 18.67 21.98
C ARG A 869 24.14 19.54 21.67
N ASP A 870 24.29 20.86 21.68
CA ASP A 870 23.26 21.82 21.23
C ASP A 870 22.95 21.63 19.75
N MET A 871 23.99 21.61 18.89
CA MET A 871 23.86 21.41 17.44
C MET A 871 23.02 20.16 17.13
N TYR A 872 23.38 19.03 17.73
CA TYR A 872 22.66 17.76 17.55
C TYR A 872 21.24 17.80 18.12
N ARG A 873 21.03 18.37 19.32
CA ARG A 873 19.69 18.47 19.92
C ARG A 873 18.76 19.33 19.06
N TRP A 874 19.21 20.50 18.65
CA TRP A 874 18.38 21.45 17.89
C TRP A 874 18.18 21.05 16.43
N ALA A 875 19.15 20.36 15.81
CA ALA A 875 18.93 19.74 14.51
C ALA A 875 17.94 18.57 14.61
N ASP A 876 17.96 17.76 15.68
CA ASP A 876 16.97 16.72 15.93
C ASP A 876 15.58 17.30 16.21
N GLU A 877 15.45 18.35 17.03
CA GLU A 877 14.17 19.03 17.29
C GLU A 877 13.58 19.63 16.00
N ALA A 878 14.41 20.30 15.19
CA ALA A 878 14.01 20.84 13.88
C ALA A 878 13.63 19.74 12.89
N LEU A 879 14.37 18.63 12.84
CA LEU A 879 14.04 17.44 12.06
C LEU A 879 12.74 16.79 12.55
N LEU A 880 12.55 16.61 13.85
CA LEU A 880 11.33 16.03 14.42
C LEU A 880 10.10 16.89 14.08
N ALA A 881 10.24 18.22 14.09
CA ALA A 881 9.22 19.14 13.59
C ALA A 881 9.04 19.07 12.06
N HIS A 882 10.06 18.70 11.28
CA HIS A 882 9.98 18.47 9.84
C HIS A 882 9.30 17.12 9.51
N CYS A 883 9.71 16.03 10.17
CA CYS A 883 9.07 14.71 10.19
C CYS A 883 7.61 14.76 10.64
N ALA A 884 7.27 15.63 11.61
CA ALA A 884 5.90 15.86 12.05
C ALA A 884 5.05 16.48 10.93
N ARG A 885 5.55 17.53 10.26
CA ARG A 885 4.86 18.22 9.17
C ARG A 885 4.68 17.37 7.91
N HIS A 886 5.62 16.46 7.62
CA HIS A 886 5.61 15.65 6.39
C HIS A 886 5.19 14.19 6.61
N THR A 887 4.69 13.82 7.81
CA THR A 887 4.33 12.43 8.19
C THR A 887 5.47 11.40 8.09
N GLN A 888 6.73 11.85 8.01
CA GLN A 888 7.93 11.01 7.90
C GLN A 888 8.47 10.60 9.29
N HIS A 889 7.61 10.00 10.12
CA HIS A 889 7.94 9.77 11.53
C HIS A 889 8.99 8.67 11.77
N TYR A 890 9.17 7.76 10.81
CA TYR A 890 10.19 6.70 10.82
C TYR A 890 11.49 7.03 10.08
N ALA A 891 11.58 8.19 9.40
CA ALA A 891 12.83 8.59 8.76
C ALA A 891 13.89 8.83 9.84
N THR A 892 15.07 8.23 9.68
CA THR A 892 16.18 8.34 10.64
C THR A 892 17.45 8.78 9.92
N CYS A 893 18.40 9.33 10.67
CA CYS A 893 19.74 9.56 10.16
C CYS A 893 20.79 9.18 11.23
N THR A 894 21.76 8.33 10.89
CA THR A 894 23.02 8.25 11.64
C THR A 894 23.97 9.34 11.13
N SER A 895 24.98 9.71 11.91
CA SER A 895 25.90 10.75 11.49
C SER A 895 27.27 10.65 12.13
N VAL A 896 28.24 11.15 11.37
CA VAL A 896 29.59 11.46 11.84
C VAL A 896 29.95 12.86 11.38
N THR A 897 30.31 13.72 12.32
CA THR A 897 30.59 15.15 12.10
C THR A 897 31.92 15.53 12.71
N VAL A 898 32.72 16.29 11.96
CA VAL A 898 34.04 16.78 12.35
C VAL A 898 34.08 18.30 12.23
N LEU A 899 34.64 18.95 13.24
CA LEU A 899 35.06 20.34 13.20
C LEU A 899 36.56 20.40 13.47
N VAL A 900 37.32 21.04 12.58
CA VAL A 900 38.71 21.44 12.83
C VAL A 900 38.71 22.93 13.17
N VAL A 901 39.39 23.34 14.24
CA VAL A 901 39.66 24.75 14.60
C VAL A 901 41.09 24.85 15.12
N GLY A 902 42.00 25.45 14.35
CA GLY A 902 43.41 25.53 14.74
C GLY A 902 44.05 24.15 14.96
N ASP A 903 44.52 23.86 16.19
CA ASP A 903 45.05 22.55 16.57
C ASP A 903 44.00 21.58 17.16
N LEU A 904 42.75 22.01 17.29
CA LEU A 904 41.63 21.23 17.83
C LEU A 904 40.87 20.49 16.72
N LEU A 905 40.61 19.21 16.98
CA LEU A 905 39.76 18.32 16.20
C LEU A 905 38.60 17.86 17.09
N VAL A 906 37.39 18.35 16.82
CA VAL A 906 36.16 17.95 17.51
C VAL A 906 35.44 16.91 16.67
N VAL A 907 35.24 15.73 17.24
CA VAL A 907 34.51 14.61 16.64
C VAL A 907 33.20 14.42 17.38
N GLY A 908 32.06 14.44 16.67
CA GLY A 908 30.77 14.05 17.20
C GLY A 908 30.15 12.94 16.35
N HIS A 909 29.63 11.88 16.97
CA HIS A 909 29.02 10.76 16.26
C HIS A 909 27.73 10.25 16.90
N LEU A 910 26.88 9.65 16.07
CA LEU A 910 25.53 9.21 16.41
C LEU A 910 25.14 8.02 15.53
N GLY A 911 24.79 6.89 16.14
CA GLY A 911 24.56 5.63 15.41
C GLY A 911 25.87 4.84 15.19
N ASP A 912 26.04 4.28 14.00
CA ASP A 912 27.12 3.35 13.63
C ASP A 912 27.83 3.65 12.29
N SER A 913 27.57 4.80 11.67
CA SER A 913 28.58 5.46 10.82
C SER A 913 29.87 5.69 11.61
N ARG A 914 31.06 5.57 10.99
CA ARG A 914 32.36 5.62 11.70
C ARG A 914 33.32 6.68 11.16
N ILE A 915 34.23 7.09 12.05
CA ILE A 915 35.43 7.87 11.73
C ILE A 915 36.67 7.11 12.18
N ILE A 916 37.68 7.05 11.32
CA ILE A 916 39.03 6.59 11.65
C ILE A 916 40.05 7.70 11.41
N LEU A 917 41.15 7.64 12.15
CA LEU A 917 42.28 8.56 12.13
C LEU A 917 43.54 7.79 11.78
N ALA A 918 44.28 8.25 10.77
CA ALA A 918 45.54 7.66 10.35
C ALA A 918 46.71 8.45 10.96
N LYS A 919 47.60 7.77 11.67
CA LYS A 919 48.78 8.38 12.31
C LYS A 919 50.03 7.51 12.12
N GLU A 920 51.20 8.14 12.10
CA GLU A 920 52.47 7.40 12.04
C GLU A 920 52.73 6.67 13.37
N GLU A 921 53.24 5.45 13.26
CA GLU A 921 53.58 4.57 14.38
C GLU A 921 54.90 5.01 15.04
N GLU A 922 54.90 5.26 16.35
CA GLU A 922 56.07 5.82 17.07
C GLU A 922 57.29 4.85 17.13
N GLU A 923 57.08 3.55 16.89
CA GLU A 923 58.13 2.50 16.84
C GLU A 923 58.19 1.78 15.47
N GLY A 924 57.48 2.29 14.46
CA GLY A 924 57.17 1.58 13.23
C GLY A 924 58.15 1.76 12.06
N ARG A 925 57.78 1.20 10.91
CA ARG A 925 58.47 1.48 9.63
C ARG A 925 58.10 2.88 9.13
N ALA A 926 59.10 3.70 8.84
CA ALA A 926 58.89 5.05 8.33
C ALA A 926 58.00 5.07 7.06
N GLY A 927 56.83 5.71 7.17
CA GLY A 927 55.82 5.81 6.11
C GLY A 927 54.60 4.89 6.26
N GLU A 928 54.60 3.96 7.22
CA GLU A 928 53.42 3.14 7.54
C GLU A 928 52.49 3.91 8.50
N LEU A 929 51.18 3.91 8.22
CA LEU A 929 50.18 4.61 9.03
C LEU A 929 49.27 3.59 9.73
N LEU A 930 49.04 3.78 11.03
CA LEU A 930 48.07 3.03 11.82
C LEU A 930 46.72 3.74 11.87
N GLY A 931 45.64 2.98 11.67
CA GLY A 931 44.27 3.45 11.84
C GLY A 931 43.74 3.31 13.28
N GLU A 932 43.52 4.44 13.96
CA GLU A 932 42.76 4.51 15.22
C GLU A 932 41.29 4.81 14.91
N GLN A 933 40.36 3.94 15.33
CA GLN A 933 38.92 4.24 15.24
C GLN A 933 38.53 5.24 16.34
N LEU A 934 37.92 6.36 15.97
CA LEU A 934 37.59 7.43 16.91
C LEU A 934 36.19 7.30 17.52
N THR A 935 35.28 6.61 16.84
CA THR A 935 33.85 6.47 17.15
C THR A 935 33.50 5.08 17.69
N LEU A 936 32.52 4.98 18.58
CA LEU A 936 31.99 3.70 19.07
C LEU A 936 30.57 3.45 18.54
N ASP A 937 30.34 2.31 17.89
CA ASP A 937 29.01 1.92 17.41
C ASP A 937 27.97 1.90 18.54
N HIS A 938 26.94 2.73 18.43
CA HIS A 938 25.85 2.79 19.40
C HIS A 938 24.90 1.59 19.26
N LYS A 939 25.33 0.36 19.61
CA LYS A 939 24.47 -0.85 19.49
C LYS A 939 23.47 -0.95 20.67
N PRO A 940 22.19 -1.33 20.42
CA PRO A 940 21.13 -1.34 21.44
C PRO A 940 21.35 -2.24 22.66
N ASP A 941 22.19 -3.27 22.57
CA ASP A 941 22.45 -4.21 23.66
C ASP A 941 23.70 -3.88 24.50
N LEU A 942 24.38 -2.77 24.22
CA LEU A 942 25.39 -2.21 25.13
C LEU A 942 24.74 -1.83 26.47
N ASP A 943 25.34 -2.22 27.60
CA ASP A 943 24.74 -2.16 28.93
C ASP A 943 24.11 -0.81 29.34
N GLY A 944 24.72 0.31 28.94
CA GLY A 944 24.19 1.65 29.22
C GLY A 944 23.06 2.07 28.28
N GLU A 945 23.22 1.79 26.99
CA GLU A 945 22.19 2.04 25.96
C GLU A 945 20.94 1.20 26.23
N ARG A 946 21.13 -0.09 26.51
CA ARG A 946 20.09 -1.05 26.87
C ARG A 946 19.32 -0.62 28.11
N ARG A 947 20.02 -0.22 29.19
CA ARG A 947 19.38 0.28 30.41
C ARG A 947 18.50 1.50 30.13
N ARG A 948 18.97 2.45 29.29
CA ARG A 948 18.15 3.60 28.88
C ARG A 948 16.91 3.18 28.07
N ILE A 949 17.07 2.26 27.12
CA ILE A 949 15.95 1.74 26.30
C ILE A 949 14.89 1.08 27.19
N GLU A 950 15.31 0.20 28.11
CA GLU A 950 14.42 -0.51 29.02
C GLU A 950 13.76 0.44 30.06
N GLN A 951 14.48 1.46 30.54
CA GLN A 951 13.93 2.54 31.39
C GLN A 951 12.87 3.39 30.67
N CYS A 952 13.02 3.62 29.37
CA CYS A 952 12.01 4.29 28.54
C CYS A 952 10.88 3.35 28.08
N GLY A 953 10.77 2.12 28.63
CA GLY A 953 9.73 1.16 28.24
C GLY A 953 9.88 0.59 26.82
N GLY A 954 11.04 0.81 26.19
CA GLY A 954 11.46 0.08 24.99
C GLY A 954 11.98 -1.31 25.36
N LEU A 955 12.16 -2.17 24.34
CA LEU A 955 12.73 -3.50 24.52
C LEU A 955 13.83 -3.76 23.49
N VAL A 956 14.98 -4.28 23.95
CA VAL A 956 16.04 -4.74 23.05
C VAL A 956 15.76 -6.20 22.67
N VAL A 957 15.59 -6.46 21.37
CA VAL A 957 15.24 -7.79 20.85
C VAL A 957 16.28 -8.25 19.85
N ARG A 958 16.83 -9.46 20.04
CA ARG A 958 17.64 -10.14 19.03
C ARG A 958 16.76 -11.02 18.13
N LEU A 959 16.88 -10.86 16.81
CA LEU A 959 16.02 -11.54 15.84
C LEU A 959 16.76 -12.67 15.14
N ARG A 960 16.34 -13.93 15.40
CA ARG A 960 16.97 -15.15 14.84
C ARG A 960 17.07 -15.13 13.31
N ASN A 961 16.10 -14.52 12.62
CA ASN A 961 16.07 -14.44 11.16
C ASN A 961 16.92 -13.30 10.57
N HIS A 962 17.51 -12.44 11.41
CA HIS A 962 18.36 -11.30 11.02
C HIS A 962 19.74 -11.42 11.69
N GLY A 963 20.41 -12.57 11.51
CA GLY A 963 21.77 -12.82 12.03
C GLY A 963 21.91 -12.76 13.55
N ASN A 964 20.80 -12.85 14.30
CA ASN A 964 20.74 -12.62 15.75
C ASN A 964 21.21 -11.22 16.20
N LYS A 965 21.28 -10.24 15.29
CA LYS A 965 21.62 -8.84 15.61
C LYS A 965 20.60 -8.22 16.60
N PRO A 966 21.03 -7.26 17.44
CA PRO A 966 20.16 -6.53 18.37
C PRO A 966 19.38 -5.41 17.68
N PHE A 967 18.14 -5.18 18.13
CA PHE A 967 17.27 -4.13 17.61
C PHE A 967 16.45 -3.47 18.72
N ILE A 968 16.19 -2.16 18.60
CA ILE A 968 15.16 -1.50 19.43
C ILE A 968 13.77 -1.94 18.95
N ARG A 969 12.90 -2.27 19.90
CA ARG A 969 11.47 -2.46 19.69
C ARG A 969 10.67 -1.52 20.59
N GLY A 970 9.81 -0.71 19.97
CA GLY A 970 8.87 0.18 20.63
C GLY A 970 7.59 0.34 19.80
N GLY A 971 6.46 0.57 20.46
CA GLY A 971 5.14 0.75 19.84
C GLY A 971 4.57 -0.49 19.11
N ASP A 972 3.35 -0.36 18.58
CA ASP A 972 2.75 -1.42 17.75
C ASP A 972 3.23 -1.34 16.29
N PHE A 973 4.41 -1.91 16.09
CA PHE A 973 5.05 -2.19 14.80
C PHE A 973 4.13 -2.92 13.80
N MET A 974 3.17 -3.73 14.27
CA MET A 974 2.27 -4.50 13.41
C MET A 974 1.05 -3.68 12.99
N MET A 975 0.49 -2.86 13.89
CA MET A 975 -0.57 -1.89 13.57
C MET A 975 -0.10 -0.89 12.52
N ARG A 976 1.09 -0.31 12.69
CA ARG A 976 1.64 0.70 11.77
C ARG A 976 2.06 0.15 10.41
N LYS A 977 2.63 -1.07 10.38
CA LYS A 977 2.79 -1.83 9.13
C LYS A 977 1.44 -2.16 8.46
N GLY A 978 0.34 -2.14 9.20
CA GLY A 978 -1.03 -2.20 8.68
C GLY A 978 -1.57 -0.86 8.12
N LEU A 979 -1.02 0.29 8.53
CA LEU A 979 -1.34 1.61 7.98
C LEU A 979 -0.63 1.90 6.65
N GLY A 980 0.40 1.11 6.30
CA GLY A 980 1.20 1.27 5.08
C GLY A 980 2.55 1.95 5.31
N GLU A 981 2.84 2.36 6.55
CA GLU A 981 4.18 2.76 6.97
C GLU A 981 5.17 1.58 6.82
N GLN A 982 6.45 1.89 6.62
CA GLN A 982 7.53 0.88 6.68
C GLN A 982 8.36 1.09 7.95
N PRO A 983 7.86 0.69 9.13
CA PRO A 983 8.62 0.76 10.37
C PRO A 983 9.86 -0.12 10.24
N MET A 984 11.03 0.50 10.37
CA MET A 984 12.33 -0.19 10.29
C MET A 984 12.74 -0.81 11.62
N GLN A 985 13.58 -1.83 11.53
CA GLN A 985 14.24 -2.45 12.69
C GLN A 985 15.63 -1.84 12.78
N LEU A 986 15.86 -0.94 13.74
CA LEU A 986 17.10 -0.17 13.86
C LEU A 986 18.14 -0.95 14.68
N GLN A 987 19.34 -1.10 14.11
CA GLN A 987 20.48 -1.83 14.70
C GLN A 987 21.35 -0.93 15.61
N TYR A 988 20.95 0.33 15.74
CA TYR A 988 21.59 1.38 16.53
C TYR A 988 20.59 2.00 17.52
N SER A 989 21.09 2.50 18.65
CA SER A 989 20.30 3.09 19.75
C SER A 989 20.29 4.60 19.79
N ARG A 990 21.09 5.26 18.96
CA ARG A 990 21.11 6.71 18.80
C ARG A 990 21.03 7.08 17.33
N ALA A 991 20.18 8.07 17.02
CA ALA A 991 19.96 8.59 15.68
C ALA A 991 19.16 9.91 15.73
N PHE A 992 19.30 10.70 14.68
CA PHE A 992 18.37 11.77 14.35
C PHE A 992 17.03 11.20 13.87
N GLY A 993 15.93 11.92 14.09
CA GLY A 993 14.62 11.58 13.53
C GLY A 993 13.91 10.51 14.35
N ALA A 994 13.41 9.44 13.74
CA ALA A 994 12.86 8.27 14.46
C ALA A 994 11.81 8.64 15.55
N LYS A 995 10.92 9.61 15.27
CA LYS A 995 10.01 10.26 16.24
C LYS A 995 9.31 9.26 17.16
N ASP A 996 8.82 8.16 16.59
CA ASP A 996 8.04 7.14 17.31
C ASP A 996 8.89 6.23 18.22
N LEU A 997 10.23 6.25 18.09
CA LEU A 997 11.18 5.49 18.91
C LEU A 997 11.91 6.35 19.96
N LYS A 998 11.86 7.68 19.87
CA LYS A 998 12.39 8.60 20.89
C LYS A 998 11.81 8.31 22.28
N VAL A 999 10.50 8.08 22.34
CA VAL A 999 9.79 7.73 23.59
C VAL A 999 10.15 6.34 24.13
N PHE A 1000 10.81 5.49 23.34
CA PHE A 1000 11.31 4.16 23.71
C PHE A 1000 12.85 4.13 23.87
N GLY A 1001 13.47 5.29 24.14
CA GLY A 1001 14.88 5.40 24.55
C GLY A 1001 15.89 5.57 23.42
N MET A 1002 15.45 5.73 22.17
CA MET A 1002 16.33 6.19 21.09
C MET A 1002 16.75 7.64 21.34
N SER A 1003 18.05 7.92 21.30
CA SER A 1003 18.63 9.23 21.67
C SER A 1003 19.17 9.99 20.46
N CYS A 1004 19.13 11.33 20.50
CA CYS A 1004 19.90 12.22 19.62
C CYS A 1004 21.19 12.74 20.26
N MET A 1005 21.46 12.42 21.53
CA MET A 1005 22.67 12.88 22.21
C MET A 1005 23.91 12.24 21.55
N PRO A 1006 24.80 13.04 20.93
CA PRO A 1006 26.04 12.51 20.38
C PRO A 1006 27.00 12.14 21.50
N ASP A 1007 27.82 11.13 21.25
CA ASP A 1007 29.11 11.06 21.92
C ASP A 1007 30.04 12.05 21.19
N VAL A 1008 30.83 12.82 21.96
CA VAL A 1008 31.70 13.89 21.45
C VAL A 1008 33.08 13.73 22.07
N ARG A 1009 34.12 13.87 21.25
CA ARG A 1009 35.53 13.72 21.63
C ARG A 1009 36.32 14.88 21.04
N VAL A 1010 37.00 15.64 21.89
CA VAL A 1010 37.91 16.72 21.47
C VAL A 1010 39.34 16.18 21.50
N ILE A 1011 40.09 16.40 20.42
CA ILE A 1011 41.45 15.89 20.23
C ILE A 1011 42.36 17.08 19.88
N ARG A 1012 43.49 17.23 20.58
CA ARG A 1012 44.46 18.29 20.30
C ARG A 1012 45.63 17.74 19.46
N MET A 1013 45.60 18.01 18.15
CA MET A 1013 46.50 17.42 17.15
C MET A 1013 47.97 17.86 17.26
N GLY A 1014 48.28 18.86 18.10
CA GLY A 1014 49.67 19.25 18.40
C GLY A 1014 50.39 18.36 19.43
N HIS A 1015 49.65 17.52 20.18
CA HIS A 1015 50.16 16.80 21.36
C HIS A 1015 50.20 15.28 21.14
N SER A 1016 51.11 14.57 21.80
CA SER A 1016 51.11 13.09 21.81
C SER A 1016 49.82 12.58 22.51
N PRO A 1017 49.16 11.50 22.03
CA PRO A 1017 49.55 10.58 20.95
C PRO A 1017 48.96 10.93 19.56
N TYR A 1018 48.69 12.22 19.29
CA TYR A 1018 48.05 12.72 18.07
C TYR A 1018 48.93 13.66 17.22
N LYS A 1019 50.18 13.90 17.63
CA LYS A 1019 51.15 14.72 16.89
C LYS A 1019 51.45 14.17 15.49
N SER A 1020 51.41 12.84 15.32
CA SER A 1020 51.71 12.11 14.08
C SER A 1020 50.51 11.89 13.15
N VAL A 1021 49.37 12.56 13.39
CA VAL A 1021 48.17 12.47 12.54
C VAL A 1021 48.44 12.99 11.12
N ARG A 1022 48.08 12.19 10.12
CA ARG A 1022 48.21 12.52 8.69
C ARG A 1022 46.88 12.56 7.93
N SER A 1023 45.86 11.79 8.32
CA SER A 1023 44.54 11.86 7.68
C SER A 1023 43.38 11.38 8.55
N LEU A 1024 42.15 11.69 8.11
CA LEU A 1024 40.88 11.19 8.65
C LEU A 1024 40.04 10.60 7.52
N VAL A 1025 39.29 9.55 7.83
CA VAL A 1025 38.28 8.97 6.93
C VAL A 1025 36.96 8.86 7.69
N LEU A 1026 35.91 9.52 7.18
CA LEU A 1026 34.53 9.46 7.64
C LEU A 1026 33.72 8.69 6.59
N ALA A 1027 32.89 7.72 6.96
CA ALA A 1027 31.98 7.06 6.01
C ALA A 1027 30.73 6.44 6.65
N SER A 1028 29.70 6.19 5.82
CA SER A 1028 28.51 5.42 6.18
C SER A 1028 28.81 3.91 6.41
N ASP A 1029 27.88 3.22 7.07
CA ASP A 1029 28.04 1.81 7.51
C ASP A 1029 28.38 0.85 6.37
N GLY A 1030 27.83 1.06 5.17
CA GLY A 1030 28.09 0.25 3.97
C GLY A 1030 29.57 0.13 3.58
N LEU A 1031 30.43 1.09 3.94
CA LEU A 1031 31.89 0.93 3.79
C LEU A 1031 32.47 0.01 4.87
N TRP A 1032 32.07 0.24 6.13
CA TRP A 1032 32.63 -0.39 7.32
C TRP A 1032 32.12 -1.81 7.60
N ASP A 1033 31.06 -2.25 6.91
CA ASP A 1033 30.59 -3.65 6.90
C ASP A 1033 31.49 -4.56 6.03
N VAL A 1034 32.40 -3.99 5.21
CA VAL A 1034 33.32 -4.75 4.33
C VAL A 1034 34.80 -4.33 4.37
N ILE A 1035 35.12 -3.06 4.64
CA ILE A 1035 36.51 -2.57 4.75
C ILE A 1035 36.89 -2.42 6.24
N SER A 1036 38.04 -2.97 6.63
CA SER A 1036 38.59 -2.81 7.98
C SER A 1036 39.31 -1.47 8.16
N THR A 1037 39.43 -0.99 9.39
CA THR A 1037 40.12 0.26 9.74
C THR A 1037 41.51 0.38 9.10
N GLN A 1038 42.33 -0.67 9.17
CA GLN A 1038 43.69 -0.63 8.61
C GLN A 1038 43.70 -0.74 7.07
N GLU A 1039 42.77 -1.49 6.47
CA GLU A 1039 42.65 -1.56 5.00
C GLU A 1039 42.14 -0.24 4.42
N ALA A 1040 41.27 0.49 5.13
CA ALA A 1040 40.86 1.83 4.75
C ALA A 1040 42.02 2.84 4.77
N VAL A 1041 42.90 2.78 5.78
CA VAL A 1041 44.14 3.59 5.81
C VAL A 1041 45.04 3.21 4.64
N ARG A 1042 45.22 1.91 4.37
CA ARG A 1042 46.02 1.44 3.23
C ARG A 1042 45.48 1.93 1.88
N ILE A 1043 44.17 1.79 1.63
CA ILE A 1043 43.54 2.26 0.38
C ILE A 1043 43.71 3.78 0.23
N PHE A 1044 43.57 4.53 1.33
CA PHE A 1044 43.83 5.97 1.36
C PHE A 1044 45.30 6.29 0.98
N GLN A 1045 46.28 5.59 1.58
CA GLN A 1045 47.70 5.77 1.27
C GLN A 1045 48.03 5.40 -0.18
N GLU A 1046 47.52 4.27 -0.67
CA GLU A 1046 47.73 3.82 -2.04
C GLU A 1046 47.12 4.77 -3.06
N ALA A 1047 45.93 5.34 -2.80
CA ALA A 1047 45.31 6.33 -3.68
C ALA A 1047 46.09 7.65 -3.67
N ALA A 1048 46.45 8.17 -2.49
CA ALA A 1048 47.24 9.40 -2.36
C ALA A 1048 48.61 9.28 -3.06
N ALA A 1049 49.30 8.14 -2.93
CA ALA A 1049 50.57 7.87 -3.60
C ALA A 1049 50.45 7.78 -5.14
N LYS A 1050 49.27 7.43 -5.67
CA LYS A 1050 48.96 7.41 -7.12
C LYS A 1050 48.39 8.75 -7.64
N ASN A 1051 48.19 9.73 -6.74
CA ASN A 1051 47.43 10.96 -7.01
C ASN A 1051 45.97 10.69 -7.46
N GLU A 1052 45.41 9.56 -7.03
CA GLU A 1052 44.01 9.16 -7.21
C GLU A 1052 43.13 9.76 -6.11
N HIS A 1053 41.80 9.77 -6.31
CA HIS A 1053 40.84 10.36 -5.37
C HIS A 1053 40.55 9.40 -4.19
N PRO A 1054 40.99 9.69 -2.94
CA PRO A 1054 40.97 8.66 -1.89
C PRO A 1054 39.56 8.22 -1.48
N ALA A 1055 38.59 9.14 -1.42
CA ALA A 1055 37.19 8.82 -1.15
C ALA A 1055 36.55 7.94 -2.24
N GLU A 1056 36.89 8.16 -3.51
CA GLU A 1056 36.41 7.36 -4.64
C GLU A 1056 37.06 5.96 -4.66
N ALA A 1057 38.37 5.87 -4.37
CA ALA A 1057 39.08 4.61 -4.25
C ALA A 1057 38.52 3.73 -3.11
N LEU A 1058 38.22 4.35 -1.97
CA LEU A 1058 37.56 3.71 -0.82
C LEU A 1058 36.16 3.16 -1.18
N VAL A 1059 35.27 4.02 -1.68
CA VAL A 1059 33.90 3.62 -2.04
C VAL A 1059 33.90 2.57 -3.15
N THR A 1060 34.72 2.75 -4.18
CA THR A 1060 34.84 1.77 -5.29
C THR A 1060 35.36 0.41 -4.81
N SER A 1061 36.28 0.40 -3.84
CA SER A 1061 36.77 -0.86 -3.24
C SER A 1061 35.69 -1.54 -2.40
N ALA A 1062 34.94 -0.78 -1.60
CA ALA A 1062 33.84 -1.33 -0.78
C ALA A 1062 32.74 -1.95 -1.66
N LEU A 1063 32.31 -1.26 -2.73
CA LEU A 1063 31.31 -1.77 -3.67
C LEU A 1063 31.77 -3.06 -4.37
N ARG A 1064 33.06 -3.13 -4.78
CA ARG A 1064 33.65 -4.35 -5.35
C ARG A 1064 33.64 -5.50 -4.34
N GLU A 1065 33.93 -5.24 -3.08
CA GLU A 1065 33.98 -6.24 -2.02
C GLU A 1065 32.59 -6.75 -1.63
N GLN A 1066 31.59 -5.88 -1.50
CA GLN A 1066 30.18 -6.25 -1.30
C GLN A 1066 29.70 -7.21 -2.40
N VAL A 1067 30.02 -6.92 -3.67
CA VAL A 1067 29.70 -7.78 -4.81
C VAL A 1067 30.50 -9.10 -4.79
N ARG A 1068 31.79 -9.07 -4.40
CA ARG A 1068 32.64 -10.26 -4.25
C ARG A 1068 32.09 -11.24 -3.20
N LEU A 1069 31.52 -10.71 -2.12
CA LEU A 1069 30.88 -11.47 -1.05
C LEU A 1069 29.45 -11.96 -1.40
N GLY A 1070 28.97 -11.68 -2.61
CA GLY A 1070 27.63 -12.09 -3.08
C GLY A 1070 26.48 -11.27 -2.51
N GLY A 1071 26.77 -10.10 -1.93
CA GLY A 1071 25.78 -9.12 -1.50
C GLY A 1071 25.17 -8.36 -2.68
N ARG A 1072 24.28 -7.41 -2.35
CA ARG A 1072 23.99 -6.27 -3.24
C ARG A 1072 24.92 -5.14 -2.89
N ALA A 1073 25.25 -4.31 -3.87
CA ALA A 1073 25.95 -3.06 -3.63
C ALA A 1073 25.04 -2.11 -2.85
N ASP A 1074 25.50 -1.60 -1.72
CA ASP A 1074 24.75 -0.64 -0.91
C ASP A 1074 25.02 0.81 -1.36
N ASN A 1075 24.24 1.77 -0.86
CA ASN A 1075 24.64 3.17 -0.95
C ASN A 1075 25.81 3.41 0.04
N ILE A 1076 26.81 4.16 -0.41
CA ILE A 1076 27.99 4.47 0.40
C ILE A 1076 28.40 5.92 0.15
N THR A 1077 28.77 6.64 1.20
CA THR A 1077 29.36 7.97 1.15
C THR A 1077 30.60 8.00 2.02
N ALA A 1078 31.69 8.55 1.49
CA ALA A 1078 32.95 8.74 2.20
C ALA A 1078 33.47 10.17 2.04
N VAL A 1079 34.04 10.70 3.12
CA VAL A 1079 34.77 11.98 3.15
C VAL A 1079 36.14 11.69 3.75
N THR A 1080 37.20 12.10 3.04
CA THR A 1080 38.59 11.93 3.47
C THR A 1080 39.25 13.29 3.63
N VAL A 1081 39.86 13.54 4.79
CA VAL A 1081 40.66 14.75 5.06
C VAL A 1081 42.13 14.35 5.12
N GLN A 1082 42.99 15.03 4.36
CA GLN A 1082 44.44 14.88 4.42
C GLN A 1082 45.05 16.12 5.05
N PHE A 1083 45.85 15.94 6.09
CA PHE A 1083 46.62 17.02 6.70
C PHE A 1083 47.99 17.15 6.02
N ASP A 1084 48.44 18.39 5.83
CA ASP A 1084 49.78 18.69 5.34
C ASP A 1084 50.84 18.10 6.28
N PRO A 1085 51.89 17.44 5.77
CA PRO A 1085 52.95 16.93 6.63
C PRO A 1085 53.87 18.02 7.20
N HIS A 1086 53.80 19.26 6.69
CA HIS A 1086 54.66 20.41 7.03
C HIS A 1086 54.04 21.37 8.06
#